data_AF-A0A2K1KNH6-F1
#
_entry.id   AF-A0A2K1KNH6-F1
#
_cell.length_a   1.000
_cell.length_b   1.000
_cell.length_c   1.000
_cell.angle_alpha   90.00
_cell.angle_beta   90.00
_cell.angle_gamma   90.00
#
_symmetry.space_group_name_H-M   'P 1'
#
loop_
_entity.id
_entity.type
_entity.pdbx_description
1 polymer ?
#
loop_
_entity_poly.entity_id
_entity_poly.type
_entity_poly.pdbx_seq_one_letter_code
_entity_poly.pdbx_strand_id
1 'polypeptide(L)'
;MPAAAMAPLLRFTDVRPFVSQVGARYASRILAARRYGDQVRLRVTNPLQDARSWTEAHRLCNGKARSFSAGPVSARALVKPVVADVWAKAESWVVFSDLHLSRRTCDICLQVLQTVHAAAVARKAGVIFLGDFWHSRGALPVELLNMAIMELRVWQCPAIFIPGNHDQVNLEGSVHALQVLEAANPYIKVISNPVEYLGALWLPFRRDHLLIEQAVQQHGQINAIFAHLDIVGAFLNEANQAKDGIEPSVFPQNVPVYTGHYHKPHVVKGSRIEYVGSPYQVSAAECDQPKRFLVLDKQWQKIDEIPVSIGPRHFVITQDENSPSQILEGVRAGDRVRWHLPSSTLEDSVKLELDELQARGVSVDTIFPIVAFKPRIKEAVNLSVFDLFDLYAQSVEMNDNVVRMAKDMLRSLNLPAKLIQRPQVRCELEHVELEGFGVFLTPAKYPLAQRGVRIVSGKNLDSMGADSNGAGKTTLVMAPLWALTGSTDTRPDSVRGLSSAEVVHHAAKRARVRVDGTINGKSFAVERTTGRRASLKFFYDGEDLTCQEMRMTQSRIDEIIDTSVLYRTVFQGQHGGGDLLEASDKEFKEELSKFMAMEVWMAAKEQSSQELRSKKIEVEQFAGALEQLRGQCEQLQKQVDSCMQRSQDWEISRSSKVVSIETELKAAKETLQATNASFATTYLQVSSTMTAWESRMKELEQTLKDGMESWPLSTQNIEFQQERGNVRFEKLLQKHAELSQQVRMVETSFEMKGKALEAFQRNVATSVVCDKCLQPIDAAHSSQSLLQLKSELTTISDQREHVVKELENTELELKKIRKIMEQEKLAREAESAKQKQLQEALKQSSTNILSQLNRLRQHVSSAQMVLNTAVPLVRASNEDSSCTVDEVAEGKSEEFASQERSFLGHILKLKTDVQSRLSIETRIKELEMNYHTVKGERNRYEAEYDVLSSLCTKAGIEYQEKQTLLSSLREEAGWLKEIDIAFGLTGVQSYILEGALADVQEKTAFYLEMLSGGSLGLLLRPTRMTKSSKVTVEAIDKVAVVRLSNGSLENRSLRQLSGGERRRMALALALGYSQFASQRGGIQCNLLVLDEVLQHLDGEGQARVVAMLKGLPQSSVLVVSQAHSLLAGTFDLVDWVIKQRDTATVEVAEASVLRAV
;
A
#
# COMPACT_ATOMS: atom_id res chain seq x y z
N MET A 1 -8.73 -37.79 3.15
CA MET A 1 -8.97 -39.24 3.34
C MET A 1 -9.17 -39.88 1.96
N PRO A 2 -8.87 -41.18 1.75
CA PRO A 2 -7.57 -41.83 2.04
C PRO A 2 -7.16 -42.90 0.98
N ALA A 3 -5.95 -43.48 1.14
CA ALA A 3 -5.54 -44.86 0.71
C ALA A 3 -5.53 -45.21 -0.82
N ALA A 4 -4.43 -45.70 -1.43
CA ALA A 4 -3.87 -47.08 -1.44
C ALA A 4 -4.57 -48.06 -2.43
N ALA A 5 -3.96 -49.09 -3.03
CA ALA A 5 -2.55 -49.45 -3.34
C ALA A 5 -2.50 -50.72 -4.25
N MET A 6 -1.39 -50.95 -4.99
CA MET A 6 -0.98 -52.22 -5.66
C MET A 6 -1.91 -52.80 -6.78
N ALA A 7 -1.49 -53.66 -7.75
CA ALA A 7 -0.18 -54.07 -8.33
C ALA A 7 -0.46 -54.78 -9.72
N PRO A 8 0.06 -55.99 -10.08
CA PRO A 8 1.44 -56.40 -10.47
C PRO A 8 1.56 -56.98 -11.93
N LEU A 9 2.69 -57.69 -12.22
CA LEU A 9 2.92 -58.73 -13.27
C LEU A 9 3.36 -58.25 -14.70
N LEU A 10 4.15 -58.97 -15.53
CA LEU A 10 5.08 -60.13 -15.37
C LEU A 10 5.97 -60.32 -16.65
N ARG A 11 7.22 -60.83 -16.49
CA ARG A 11 8.00 -61.73 -17.43
C ARG A 11 8.27 -61.28 -18.90
N PHE A 12 9.21 -61.88 -19.67
CA PHE A 12 10.57 -62.42 -19.46
C PHE A 12 11.27 -62.47 -20.85
N THR A 13 12.52 -62.94 -20.91
CA THR A 13 13.47 -63.03 -22.04
C THR A 13 12.95 -63.71 -23.35
N ASP A 14 13.63 -63.76 -24.51
CA ASP A 14 15.07 -63.69 -24.91
C ASP A 14 15.14 -63.17 -26.40
N VAL A 15 16.18 -63.15 -27.27
CA VAL A 15 17.53 -63.77 -27.39
C VAL A 15 18.55 -62.85 -28.17
N ARG A 16 19.38 -63.37 -29.08
CA ARG A 16 20.40 -62.70 -29.95
C ARG A 16 20.61 -63.52 -31.26
N PRO A 17 21.70 -63.40 -32.07
CA PRO A 17 22.55 -62.26 -32.50
C PRO A 17 22.80 -62.17 -34.05
N PHE A 18 23.29 -61.03 -34.59
CA PHE A 18 24.60 -60.92 -35.32
C PHE A 18 24.90 -59.50 -35.89
N VAL A 19 26.16 -59.03 -35.70
CA VAL A 19 27.09 -58.35 -36.64
C VAL A 19 26.54 -57.42 -37.74
N SER A 20 27.07 -56.21 -38.04
CA SER A 20 28.00 -55.19 -37.44
C SER A 20 27.97 -53.95 -38.40
N GLN A 21 28.71 -52.82 -38.38
CA GLN A 21 29.78 -52.12 -37.62
C GLN A 21 29.76 -50.64 -38.16
N VAL A 22 30.45 -49.56 -37.76
CA VAL A 22 31.56 -49.11 -36.85
C VAL A 22 31.12 -47.70 -36.35
N GLY A 23 31.58 -47.01 -35.29
CA GLY A 23 32.58 -47.20 -34.23
C GLY A 23 32.07 -46.59 -32.89
N ALA A 24 32.81 -46.20 -31.86
CA ALA A 24 34.24 -45.99 -31.56
C ALA A 24 34.76 -44.55 -31.68
N ARG A 25 35.39 -43.92 -30.67
CA ARG A 25 35.68 -44.26 -29.25
C ARG A 25 36.05 -42.92 -28.51
N TYR A 26 36.05 -42.73 -27.19
CA TYR A 26 35.73 -43.57 -26.01
C TYR A 26 35.32 -42.66 -24.81
N ALA A 27 34.97 -43.22 -23.64
CA ALA A 27 34.79 -42.50 -22.36
C ALA A 27 34.93 -43.47 -21.16
N SER A 28 34.90 -42.95 -19.90
CA SER A 28 34.80 -43.64 -18.58
C SER A 28 36.12 -43.74 -17.76
N ARG A 29 36.13 -43.74 -16.41
CA ARG A 29 35.05 -43.65 -15.39
C ARG A 29 35.60 -43.23 -14.01
N ILE A 30 34.76 -42.64 -13.15
CA ILE A 30 34.97 -42.51 -11.69
C ILE A 30 33.62 -42.75 -10.98
N LEU A 31 33.56 -43.61 -9.94
CA LEU A 31 32.81 -43.46 -8.67
C LEU A 31 32.66 -44.78 -7.88
N ALA A 32 32.34 -44.62 -6.58
CA ALA A 32 32.18 -45.64 -5.52
C ALA A 32 33.50 -46.32 -5.05
N ALA A 33 33.65 -46.77 -3.80
CA ALA A 33 32.67 -46.93 -2.71
C ALA A 33 33.16 -46.35 -1.35
N ARG A 34 32.47 -46.67 -0.25
CA ARG A 34 32.65 -46.05 1.09
C ARG A 34 32.72 -47.13 2.19
N ARG A 35 33.58 -46.90 3.20
CA ARG A 35 33.61 -47.50 4.56
C ARG A 35 34.12 -48.94 4.79
N TYR A 36 34.58 -49.09 6.04
CA TYR A 36 35.11 -50.25 6.75
C TYR A 36 36.39 -50.86 6.18
N GLY A 37 37.31 -51.21 7.07
CA GLY A 37 38.68 -51.57 6.72
C GLY A 37 39.12 -52.83 7.41
N ASP A 38 40.38 -53.17 7.21
CA ASP A 38 41.11 -54.07 8.11
C ASP A 38 42.61 -53.75 8.06
N GLN A 39 43.39 -54.32 8.98
CA GLN A 39 44.83 -54.07 9.05
C GLN A 39 45.61 -54.75 7.92
N VAL A 40 46.30 -53.97 7.07
CA VAL A 40 47.35 -54.49 6.19
C VAL A 40 48.60 -53.62 6.27
N ARG A 41 49.68 -54.17 6.84
CA ARG A 41 51.04 -53.61 6.70
C ARG A 41 51.52 -53.82 5.27
N LEU A 42 51.83 -52.76 4.54
CA LEU A 42 52.62 -52.84 3.30
C LEU A 42 53.90 -52.00 3.43
N ARG A 43 54.97 -52.52 2.83
CA ARG A 43 56.33 -51.94 2.92
C ARG A 43 56.45 -50.74 1.98
N VAL A 44 57.22 -49.74 2.41
CA VAL A 44 57.75 -48.72 1.51
C VAL A 44 58.79 -49.37 0.59
N THR A 45 58.62 -49.22 -0.73
CA THR A 45 59.64 -49.54 -1.73
C THR A 45 59.93 -48.31 -2.58
N ASN A 46 61.21 -47.97 -2.69
CA ASN A 46 61.73 -46.75 -3.31
C ASN A 46 61.81 -46.87 -4.85
N PRO A 47 61.32 -45.89 -5.63
CA PRO A 47 61.56 -45.79 -7.06
C PRO A 47 62.41 -44.56 -7.44
N LEU A 48 63.74 -44.72 -7.47
CA LEU A 48 64.64 -43.82 -8.20
C LEU A 48 64.85 -44.36 -9.63
N GLN A 49 63.88 -44.17 -10.52
CA GLN A 49 64.03 -44.40 -11.97
C GLN A 49 62.82 -43.83 -12.75
N ASP A 50 62.95 -42.61 -13.28
CA ASP A 50 62.74 -42.30 -14.71
C ASP A 50 62.97 -40.81 -14.99
N ALA A 51 64.01 -40.48 -15.77
CA ALA A 51 64.44 -39.10 -16.02
C ALA A 51 64.35 -38.73 -17.52
N ARG A 52 63.12 -38.64 -18.06
CA ARG A 52 62.86 -38.29 -19.47
C ARG A 52 61.61 -37.44 -19.74
N SER A 53 61.56 -36.21 -19.20
CA SER A 53 60.55 -35.19 -19.60
C SER A 53 60.85 -33.76 -19.10
N TRP A 54 62.01 -33.20 -19.46
CA TRP A 54 62.42 -31.83 -19.08
C TRP A 54 62.90 -30.95 -20.25
N THR A 55 62.51 -31.28 -21.48
CA THR A 55 63.08 -30.71 -22.72
C THR A 55 62.08 -29.97 -23.63
N GLU A 56 60.89 -29.64 -23.14
CA GLU A 56 59.85 -28.96 -23.95
C GLU A 56 59.48 -27.54 -23.50
N ALA A 57 59.73 -27.17 -22.24
CA ALA A 57 59.46 -25.82 -21.72
C ALA A 57 60.39 -24.72 -22.30
N HIS A 58 61.51 -25.09 -22.92
CA HIS A 58 62.61 -24.17 -23.25
C HIS A 58 62.52 -23.48 -24.62
N ARG A 59 61.40 -23.61 -25.35
CA ARG A 59 61.28 -23.19 -26.78
C ARG A 59 60.66 -21.81 -27.03
N LEU A 60 60.18 -21.09 -26.01
CA LEU A 60 59.41 -19.85 -26.17
C LEU A 60 60.15 -18.56 -25.76
N CYS A 61 61.46 -18.59 -25.53
CA CYS A 61 62.26 -17.40 -25.18
C CYS A 61 63.52 -17.32 -26.05
N ASN A 62 63.40 -16.76 -27.25
CA ASN A 62 64.49 -16.69 -28.22
C ASN A 62 65.00 -15.24 -28.38
N GLY A 63 66.00 -14.87 -27.57
CA GLY A 63 66.40 -13.47 -27.34
C GLY A 63 67.91 -13.22 -27.26
N LYS A 64 68.69 -13.76 -28.20
CA LYS A 64 70.12 -13.43 -28.44
C LYS A 64 71.05 -13.37 -27.20
N ALA A 65 71.24 -14.50 -26.51
CA ALA A 65 72.40 -14.68 -25.63
C ALA A 65 73.63 -15.18 -26.44
N ARG A 66 74.83 -14.64 -26.17
CA ARG A 66 76.09 -15.13 -26.78
C ARG A 66 76.54 -16.43 -26.09
N SER A 67 77.05 -17.38 -26.86
CA SER A 67 77.59 -18.65 -26.34
C SER A 67 78.92 -18.45 -25.61
N PHE A 68 78.93 -18.59 -24.28
CA PHE A 68 80.16 -18.81 -23.51
C PHE A 68 80.41 -20.32 -23.37
N SER A 69 81.49 -20.81 -24.00
CA SER A 69 81.90 -22.21 -23.91
C SER A 69 82.74 -22.45 -22.65
N ALA A 70 82.11 -22.92 -21.58
CA ALA A 70 82.82 -23.39 -20.39
C ALA A 70 83.46 -24.76 -20.65
N GLY A 71 84.79 -24.81 -20.66
CA GLY A 71 85.55 -26.08 -20.65
C GLY A 71 85.47 -26.79 -19.30
N PRO A 72 85.79 -28.10 -19.23
CA PRO A 72 85.72 -28.87 -18.00
C PRO A 72 86.83 -28.45 -17.02
N VAL A 73 86.49 -27.63 -16.02
CA VAL A 73 87.41 -27.26 -14.94
C VAL A 73 87.54 -28.43 -13.96
N SER A 74 88.77 -28.93 -13.78
CA SER A 74 89.09 -30.05 -12.91
C SER A 74 88.75 -29.78 -11.44
N ALA A 75 88.08 -30.74 -10.79
CA ALA A 75 87.74 -30.70 -9.37
C ALA A 75 88.96 -30.98 -8.47
N ARG A 76 89.98 -30.09 -8.51
CA ARG A 76 91.19 -30.22 -7.69
C ARG A 76 91.85 -28.90 -7.29
N ALA A 77 91.05 -28.00 -6.73
CA ALA A 77 91.53 -26.86 -5.94
C ALA A 77 91.19 -27.11 -4.46
N LEU A 78 92.14 -27.68 -3.71
CA LEU A 78 92.05 -27.72 -2.24
C LEU A 78 92.09 -26.30 -1.68
N VAL A 79 91.28 -26.04 -0.65
CA VAL A 79 91.27 -24.75 0.07
C VAL A 79 92.67 -24.47 0.60
N LYS A 80 93.33 -23.44 0.07
CA LYS A 80 94.51 -22.86 0.70
C LYS A 80 94.05 -21.96 1.85
N PRO A 81 94.68 -22.01 3.03
CA PRO A 81 94.51 -20.93 3.99
C PRO A 81 95.08 -19.63 3.40
N VAL A 82 94.37 -18.53 3.60
CA VAL A 82 94.91 -17.17 3.56
C VAL A 82 95.05 -16.76 5.03
N VAL A 83 96.22 -16.70 5.67
CA VAL A 83 97.48 -15.97 5.37
C VAL A 83 97.30 -14.45 5.47
N ALA A 84 97.36 -14.00 6.73
CA ALA A 84 97.37 -12.62 7.21
C ALA A 84 96.14 -11.77 6.85
N ASP A 85 95.43 -11.28 7.88
CA ASP A 85 94.17 -10.52 7.82
C ASP A 85 94.05 -9.65 6.55
N VAL A 86 93.19 -10.09 5.63
CA VAL A 86 92.98 -9.44 4.32
C VAL A 86 92.00 -8.28 4.42
N TRP A 87 91.10 -8.31 5.41
CA TRP A 87 90.15 -7.24 5.67
C TRP A 87 90.89 -5.99 6.19
N ALA A 88 91.89 -6.17 7.06
CA ALA A 88 92.77 -5.10 7.53
C ALA A 88 93.66 -4.43 6.45
N LYS A 89 93.71 -5.00 5.23
CA LYS A 89 94.49 -4.48 4.08
C LYS A 89 93.63 -3.72 3.06
N ALA A 90 92.32 -3.61 3.27
CA ALA A 90 91.47 -2.79 2.42
C ALA A 90 91.70 -1.30 2.74
N GLU A 91 92.01 -0.49 1.72
CA GLU A 91 92.15 0.97 1.85
C GLU A 91 90.83 1.72 1.62
N SER A 92 89.79 1.03 1.13
CA SER A 92 88.42 1.52 0.97
C SER A 92 87.43 0.36 0.93
N TRP A 93 86.13 0.66 1.05
CA TRP A 93 85.04 -0.32 1.11
C TRP A 93 83.83 0.15 0.31
N VAL A 94 83.16 -0.77 -0.41
CA VAL A 94 81.87 -0.53 -1.06
C VAL A 94 80.75 -1.17 -0.24
N VAL A 95 79.75 -0.39 0.17
CA VAL A 95 78.68 -0.81 1.09
C VAL A 95 77.36 -0.95 0.36
N PHE A 96 76.66 -2.08 0.59
CA PHE A 96 75.29 -2.32 0.15
C PHE A 96 74.49 -3.08 1.22
N SER A 97 73.18 -3.20 1.03
CA SER A 97 72.26 -3.79 2.00
C SER A 97 71.02 -4.37 1.30
N ASP A 98 70.12 -5.02 2.06
CA ASP A 98 68.71 -5.24 1.71
C ASP A 98 68.51 -5.84 0.29
N LEU A 99 69.22 -6.95 0.03
CA LEU A 99 69.32 -7.60 -1.28
C LEU A 99 68.07 -8.46 -1.61
N HIS A 100 67.41 -9.03 -0.60
CA HIS A 100 66.20 -9.84 -0.69
C HIS A 100 66.16 -10.83 -1.87
N LEU A 101 67.11 -11.75 -1.90
CA LEU A 101 67.16 -12.85 -2.87
C LEU A 101 65.93 -13.77 -2.75
N SER A 102 65.16 -13.85 -3.84
CA SER A 102 63.94 -14.65 -4.00
C SER A 102 63.86 -15.24 -5.41
N ARG A 103 62.91 -16.15 -5.65
CA ARG A 103 62.60 -16.64 -7.01
C ARG A 103 62.08 -15.55 -7.97
N ARG A 104 61.58 -14.41 -7.46
CA ARG A 104 61.16 -13.26 -8.29
C ARG A 104 62.31 -12.30 -8.61
N THR A 105 63.35 -12.28 -7.76
CA THR A 105 64.43 -11.27 -7.79
C THR A 105 65.80 -11.85 -8.16
N CYS A 106 65.93 -13.18 -8.28
CA CYS A 106 67.20 -13.90 -8.49
C CYS A 106 68.16 -13.25 -9.49
N ASP A 107 67.72 -13.00 -10.73
CA ASP A 107 68.59 -12.44 -11.78
C ASP A 107 69.03 -11.00 -11.46
N ILE A 108 68.16 -10.22 -10.81
CA ILE A 108 68.42 -8.85 -10.35
C ILE A 108 69.45 -8.88 -9.21
N CYS A 109 69.28 -9.75 -8.22
CA CYS A 109 70.21 -9.91 -7.10
C CYS A 109 71.59 -10.40 -7.57
N LEU A 110 71.64 -11.32 -8.54
CA LEU A 110 72.90 -11.76 -9.16
C LEU A 110 73.58 -10.61 -9.91
N GLN A 111 72.83 -9.78 -10.64
CA GLN A 111 73.36 -8.58 -11.29
C GLN A 111 73.90 -7.56 -10.26
N VAL A 112 73.24 -7.39 -9.10
CA VAL A 112 73.75 -6.57 -7.99
C VAL A 112 75.08 -7.12 -7.47
N LEU A 113 75.16 -8.41 -7.16
CA LEU A 113 76.37 -9.07 -6.67
C LEU A 113 77.54 -8.92 -7.64
N GLN A 114 77.31 -9.13 -8.94
CA GLN A 114 78.30 -8.93 -9.99
C GLN A 114 78.74 -7.45 -10.09
N THR A 115 77.81 -6.50 -9.95
CA THR A 115 78.11 -5.07 -10.05
C THR A 115 78.89 -4.55 -8.84
N VAL A 116 78.53 -4.95 -7.62
CA VAL A 116 79.25 -4.53 -6.40
C VAL A 116 80.64 -5.16 -6.34
N HIS A 117 80.79 -6.42 -6.75
CA HIS A 117 82.10 -7.08 -6.89
C HIS A 117 82.99 -6.37 -7.93
N ALA A 118 82.46 -6.06 -9.12
CA ALA A 118 83.19 -5.32 -10.14
C ALA A 118 83.59 -3.91 -9.68
N ALA A 119 82.69 -3.19 -8.98
CA ALA A 119 82.96 -1.87 -8.43
C ALA A 119 84.04 -1.88 -7.34
N ALA A 120 84.05 -2.91 -6.49
CA ALA A 120 85.07 -3.10 -5.46
C ALA A 120 86.43 -3.47 -6.06
N VAL A 121 86.48 -4.43 -7.00
CA VAL A 121 87.71 -4.82 -7.72
C VAL A 121 88.32 -3.64 -8.47
N ALA A 122 87.50 -2.83 -9.15
CA ALA A 122 87.96 -1.63 -9.85
C ALA A 122 88.59 -0.57 -8.92
N ARG A 123 88.07 -0.44 -7.69
CA ARG A 123 88.58 0.47 -6.65
C ARG A 123 89.70 -0.13 -5.77
N LYS A 124 89.98 -1.44 -5.90
CA LYS A 124 90.76 -2.24 -4.92
C LYS A 124 90.18 -2.18 -3.49
N ALA A 125 88.86 -2.03 -3.41
CA ALA A 125 88.11 -1.94 -2.17
C ALA A 125 87.70 -3.33 -1.65
N GLY A 126 87.35 -3.41 -0.37
CA GLY A 126 86.53 -4.50 0.16
C GLY A 126 85.03 -4.27 -0.10
N VAL A 127 84.19 -5.23 0.30
CA VAL A 127 82.72 -5.15 0.25
C VAL A 127 82.13 -5.24 1.65
N ILE A 128 81.13 -4.43 1.97
CA ILE A 128 80.33 -4.54 3.19
C ILE A 128 78.89 -4.83 2.81
N PHE A 129 78.27 -5.80 3.49
CA PHE A 129 76.85 -6.12 3.35
C PHE A 129 76.12 -6.01 4.69
N LEU A 130 75.11 -5.14 4.75
CA LEU A 130 74.38 -4.78 5.98
C LEU A 130 73.06 -5.54 6.18
N GLY A 131 73.00 -6.80 5.76
CA GLY A 131 71.92 -7.73 6.08
C GLY A 131 70.75 -7.78 5.10
N ASP A 132 69.91 -8.78 5.30
CA ASP A 132 68.79 -9.18 4.46
C ASP A 132 69.22 -9.63 3.05
N PHE A 133 70.11 -10.62 3.04
CA PHE A 133 70.54 -11.29 1.82
C PHE A 133 69.37 -12.09 1.23
N TRP A 134 68.58 -12.76 2.08
CA TRP A 134 67.45 -13.59 1.68
C TRP A 134 66.12 -12.86 1.83
N HIS A 135 65.16 -13.10 0.92
CA HIS A 135 63.82 -12.52 1.06
C HIS A 135 62.94 -13.22 2.11
N SER A 136 63.14 -14.53 2.31
CA SER A 136 62.25 -15.36 3.14
C SER A 136 62.92 -15.79 4.43
N ARG A 137 62.46 -15.24 5.57
CA ARG A 137 62.92 -15.66 6.90
C ARG A 137 62.73 -17.16 7.12
N GLY A 138 63.75 -17.83 7.67
CA GLY A 138 63.68 -19.25 8.05
C GLY A 138 63.52 -20.26 6.91
N ALA A 139 63.49 -19.82 5.64
CA ALA A 139 63.25 -20.68 4.49
C ALA A 139 64.25 -20.37 3.36
N LEU A 140 65.20 -21.30 3.14
CA LEU A 140 66.31 -21.14 2.22
C LEU A 140 66.16 -22.10 1.01
N PRO A 141 65.65 -21.63 -0.15
CA PRO A 141 65.48 -22.49 -1.33
C PRO A 141 66.84 -22.92 -1.89
N VAL A 142 67.08 -24.23 -1.98
CA VAL A 142 68.37 -24.82 -2.43
C VAL A 142 68.77 -24.31 -3.82
N GLU A 143 67.81 -24.04 -4.70
CA GLU A 143 68.00 -23.39 -6.00
C GLU A 143 68.74 -22.05 -5.87
N LEU A 144 68.23 -21.15 -5.03
CA LEU A 144 68.77 -19.80 -4.83
C LEU A 144 70.10 -19.84 -4.06
N LEU A 145 70.22 -20.76 -3.09
CA LEU A 145 71.47 -21.00 -2.37
C LEU A 145 72.59 -21.42 -3.32
N ASN A 146 72.33 -22.35 -4.23
CA ASN A 146 73.30 -22.78 -5.23
C ASN A 146 73.71 -21.62 -6.15
N MET A 147 72.76 -20.79 -6.61
CA MET A 147 73.06 -19.63 -7.46
C MET A 147 73.94 -18.61 -6.73
N ALA A 148 73.60 -18.26 -5.48
CA ALA A 148 74.39 -17.34 -4.66
C ALA A 148 75.82 -17.85 -4.40
N ILE A 149 75.97 -19.14 -4.06
CA ILE A 149 77.29 -19.79 -3.88
C ILE A 149 78.10 -19.77 -5.18
N MET A 150 77.47 -20.03 -6.33
CA MET A 150 78.16 -20.09 -7.63
C MET A 150 78.74 -18.74 -8.07
N GLU A 151 78.09 -17.63 -7.68
CA GLU A 151 78.57 -16.26 -7.84
C GLU A 151 79.62 -15.89 -6.76
N LEU A 152 79.26 -15.99 -5.48
CA LEU A 152 80.13 -15.53 -4.38
C LEU A 152 81.48 -16.27 -4.31
N ARG A 153 81.56 -17.53 -4.71
CA ARG A 153 82.83 -18.32 -4.71
C ARG A 153 83.93 -17.77 -5.62
N VAL A 154 83.62 -16.88 -6.57
CA VAL A 154 84.65 -16.29 -7.46
C VAL A 154 85.17 -14.94 -6.98
N TRP A 155 84.63 -14.41 -5.88
CA TRP A 155 85.07 -13.14 -5.30
C TRP A 155 86.47 -13.26 -4.69
N GLN A 156 87.32 -12.25 -4.93
CA GLN A 156 88.70 -12.18 -4.42
C GLN A 156 88.98 -10.90 -3.62
N CYS A 157 88.02 -10.00 -3.50
CA CYS A 157 88.06 -8.86 -2.58
C CYS A 157 87.61 -9.30 -1.17
N PRO A 158 88.20 -8.75 -0.09
CA PRO A 158 87.74 -9.03 1.27
C PRO A 158 86.31 -8.49 1.46
N ALA A 159 85.43 -9.28 2.07
CA ALA A 159 84.05 -8.90 2.33
C ALA A 159 83.65 -9.13 3.80
N ILE A 160 82.85 -8.23 4.37
CA ILE A 160 82.29 -8.34 5.73
C ILE A 160 80.76 -8.24 5.65
N PHE A 161 80.07 -9.29 6.08
CA PHE A 161 78.61 -9.41 6.04
C PHE A 161 78.06 -9.48 7.49
N ILE A 162 76.93 -8.84 7.76
CA ILE A 162 76.11 -9.06 8.96
C ILE A 162 74.73 -9.63 8.57
N PRO A 163 74.10 -10.50 9.38
CA PRO A 163 72.75 -11.00 9.13
C PRO A 163 71.66 -9.99 9.58
N GLY A 164 70.72 -9.71 8.67
CA GLY A 164 69.50 -8.92 8.94
C GLY A 164 68.36 -9.75 9.53
N ASN A 165 67.17 -9.17 9.68
CA ASN A 165 66.03 -9.87 10.30
C ASN A 165 65.41 -10.98 9.41
N HIS A 166 65.60 -10.94 8.08
CA HIS A 166 65.21 -12.01 7.16
C HIS A 166 66.26 -13.13 7.05
N ASP A 167 67.53 -12.88 7.38
CA ASP A 167 68.57 -13.92 7.33
C ASP A 167 68.49 -14.94 8.50
N GLN A 168 67.79 -14.59 9.58
CA GLN A 168 67.80 -15.30 10.87
C GLN A 168 66.66 -16.33 11.01
N VAL A 169 67.00 -17.56 11.42
CA VAL A 169 66.03 -18.65 11.63
C VAL A 169 65.34 -18.54 12.99
N ASN A 170 66.09 -18.23 14.05
CA ASN A 170 65.58 -18.06 15.41
C ASN A 170 65.41 -16.58 15.80
N LEU A 171 64.83 -16.33 16.97
CA LEU A 171 64.53 -14.97 17.48
C LEU A 171 65.76 -14.26 18.10
N GLU A 172 66.72 -15.05 18.60
CA GLU A 172 67.99 -14.60 19.17
C GLU A 172 68.98 -14.12 18.08
N GLY A 173 68.81 -14.59 16.85
CA GLY A 173 69.71 -14.31 15.72
C GLY A 173 70.99 -15.16 15.69
N SER A 174 71.17 -16.09 16.63
CA SER A 174 72.33 -16.98 16.71
C SER A 174 72.38 -18.04 15.60
N VAL A 175 71.26 -18.33 14.92
CA VAL A 175 71.19 -19.22 13.76
C VAL A 175 70.68 -18.44 12.55
N HIS A 176 71.52 -18.29 11.52
CA HIS A 176 71.23 -17.51 10.32
C HIS A 176 71.85 -18.13 9.06
N ALA A 177 71.26 -17.83 7.90
CA ALA A 177 71.61 -18.45 6.62
C ALA A 177 72.98 -18.03 6.05
N LEU A 178 73.55 -16.91 6.51
CA LEU A 178 74.79 -16.36 5.93
C LEU A 178 76.03 -17.21 6.26
N GLN A 179 76.00 -18.05 7.29
CA GLN A 179 77.12 -18.95 7.66
C GLN A 179 77.56 -19.85 6.50
N VAL A 180 76.63 -20.22 5.61
CA VAL A 180 76.92 -21.05 4.42
C VAL A 180 77.72 -20.27 3.36
N LEU A 181 77.62 -18.94 3.34
CA LEU A 181 78.31 -18.07 2.38
C LEU A 181 79.78 -17.83 2.77
N GLU A 182 80.04 -17.63 4.07
CA GLU A 182 81.40 -17.63 4.65
C GLU A 182 82.10 -18.98 4.42
N ALA A 183 81.40 -20.10 4.67
CA ALA A 183 81.92 -21.43 4.39
C ALA A 183 82.19 -21.70 2.89
N ALA A 184 81.60 -20.90 1.98
CA ALA A 184 81.76 -21.04 0.53
C ALA A 184 82.89 -20.19 -0.06
N ASN A 185 83.35 -19.13 0.62
CA ASN A 185 84.48 -18.30 0.17
C ASN A 185 85.30 -17.72 1.35
N PRO A 186 86.61 -18.05 1.48
CA PRO A 186 87.46 -17.57 2.58
C PRO A 186 87.74 -16.05 2.58
N TYR A 187 87.33 -15.29 1.54
CA TYR A 187 87.38 -13.83 1.54
C TYR A 187 86.13 -13.19 2.17
N ILE A 188 85.04 -13.95 2.36
CA ILE A 188 83.82 -13.48 3.04
C ILE A 188 83.94 -13.81 4.53
N LYS A 189 83.72 -12.81 5.38
CA LYS A 189 83.60 -12.96 6.83
C LYS A 189 82.19 -12.57 7.26
N VAL A 190 81.54 -13.39 8.09
CA VAL A 190 80.20 -13.12 8.62
C VAL A 190 80.27 -12.83 10.12
N ILE A 191 79.88 -11.63 10.49
CA ILE A 191 79.81 -11.22 11.89
C ILE A 191 78.42 -11.60 12.42
N SER A 192 78.37 -12.63 13.27
CA SER A 192 77.11 -13.20 13.79
C SER A 192 76.57 -12.49 15.03
N ASN A 193 77.42 -11.82 15.80
CA ASN A 193 77.10 -11.20 17.11
C ASN A 193 77.64 -9.77 17.17
N PRO A 194 77.08 -8.91 18.04
CA PRO A 194 77.66 -7.60 18.36
C PRO A 194 79.14 -7.70 18.73
N VAL A 195 80.02 -6.99 18.02
CA VAL A 195 81.48 -7.07 18.21
C VAL A 195 82.22 -5.85 17.65
N GLU A 196 83.31 -5.45 18.29
CA GLU A 196 84.27 -4.53 17.69
C GLU A 196 85.22 -5.28 16.74
N TYR A 197 85.31 -4.81 15.49
CA TYR A 197 86.27 -5.34 14.52
C TYR A 197 86.75 -4.23 13.58
N LEU A 198 88.08 -4.16 13.37
CA LEU A 198 88.74 -3.13 12.56
C LEU A 198 88.41 -1.67 12.97
N GLY A 199 88.18 -1.43 14.27
CA GLY A 199 87.88 -0.10 14.80
C GLY A 199 86.45 0.40 14.51
N ALA A 200 85.54 -0.49 14.10
CA ALA A 200 84.11 -0.23 14.04
C ALA A 200 83.34 -1.22 14.91
N LEU A 201 82.19 -0.79 15.43
CA LEU A 201 81.24 -1.65 16.14
C LEU A 201 80.26 -2.24 15.12
N TRP A 202 80.16 -3.56 15.06
CA TRP A 202 79.30 -4.29 14.14
C TRP A 202 78.09 -4.82 14.91
N LEU A 203 76.88 -4.48 14.45
CA LEU A 203 75.60 -4.73 15.10
C LEU A 203 74.66 -5.50 14.16
N PRO A 204 74.83 -6.83 14.04
CA PRO A 204 73.82 -7.72 13.45
C PRO A 204 72.45 -7.50 14.07
N PHE A 205 71.37 -7.67 13.30
CA PHE A 205 70.01 -7.44 13.80
C PHE A 205 69.76 -8.23 15.10
N ARG A 206 69.20 -7.56 16.11
CA ARG A 206 68.72 -8.18 17.35
C ARG A 206 67.35 -7.62 17.66
N ARG A 207 66.42 -8.53 17.96
CA ARG A 207 65.06 -8.19 18.36
C ARG A 207 64.98 -7.57 19.76
N ASP A 208 65.93 -7.90 20.62
CA ASP A 208 66.07 -7.28 21.93
C ASP A 208 66.97 -6.04 21.78
N HIS A 209 66.36 -4.86 21.85
CA HIS A 209 67.05 -3.59 21.68
C HIS A 209 67.99 -3.31 22.86
N LEU A 210 67.75 -3.90 24.04
CA LEU A 210 68.64 -3.74 25.19
C LEU A 210 70.02 -4.35 24.93
N LEU A 211 70.11 -5.42 24.13
CA LEU A 211 71.40 -5.99 23.71
C LEU A 211 72.17 -5.06 22.78
N ILE A 212 71.47 -4.26 21.97
CA ILE A 212 72.07 -3.25 21.10
C ILE A 212 72.48 -2.02 21.89
N GLU A 213 71.60 -1.50 22.77
CA GLU A 213 71.90 -0.40 23.68
C GLU A 213 73.11 -0.74 24.57
N GLN A 214 73.19 -1.96 25.13
CA GLN A 214 74.34 -2.40 25.91
C GLN A 214 75.63 -2.49 25.07
N ALA A 215 75.57 -3.00 23.84
CA ALA A 215 76.72 -3.02 22.94
C ALA A 215 77.19 -1.60 22.56
N VAL A 216 76.26 -0.67 22.37
CA VAL A 216 76.55 0.76 22.10
C VAL A 216 76.99 1.52 23.36
N GLN A 217 76.71 1.03 24.57
CA GLN A 217 77.21 1.61 25.82
C GLN A 217 78.56 1.03 26.28
N GLN A 218 78.88 -0.21 25.92
CA GLN A 218 80.07 -0.94 26.40
C GLN A 218 81.28 -0.88 25.44
N HIS A 219 81.17 -0.16 24.32
CA HIS A 219 82.22 -0.08 23.32
C HIS A 219 83.47 0.73 23.76
N GLY A 220 84.61 0.39 23.18
CA GLY A 220 85.87 1.12 23.29
C GLY A 220 85.94 2.36 22.39
N GLN A 221 87.11 2.67 21.83
CA GLN A 221 87.23 3.77 20.87
C GLN A 221 86.94 3.28 19.45
N ILE A 222 85.74 3.59 18.93
CA ILE A 222 85.32 3.24 17.57
C ILE A 222 85.24 4.46 16.63
N ASN A 223 85.42 4.20 15.34
CA ASN A 223 85.38 5.20 14.27
C ASN A 223 84.08 5.16 13.44
N ALA A 224 83.32 4.06 13.50
CA ALA A 224 81.99 3.90 12.89
C ALA A 224 81.17 2.79 13.56
N ILE A 225 79.88 2.75 13.26
CA ILE A 225 78.96 1.65 13.58
C ILE A 225 78.38 1.11 12.28
N PHE A 226 78.35 -0.22 12.13
CA PHE A 226 77.71 -0.93 11.00
C PHE A 226 76.58 -1.81 11.51
N ALA A 227 75.34 -1.58 11.07
CA ALA A 227 74.16 -2.14 11.70
C ALA A 227 73.08 -2.63 10.73
N HIS A 228 72.09 -3.35 11.26
CA HIS A 228 70.81 -3.60 10.60
C HIS A 228 69.71 -3.46 11.66
N LEU A 229 69.08 -2.28 11.73
CA LEU A 229 68.23 -1.85 12.84
C LEU A 229 67.06 -0.97 12.39
N ASP A 230 65.96 -1.02 13.14
CA ASP A 230 64.86 -0.06 13.15
C ASP A 230 65.16 1.10 14.10
N ILE A 231 65.03 2.34 13.60
CA ILE A 231 65.46 3.56 14.31
C ILE A 231 64.35 4.61 14.24
N VAL A 232 64.01 5.20 15.38
CA VAL A 232 62.89 6.15 15.51
C VAL A 232 63.10 7.37 14.62
N GLY A 233 62.06 7.78 13.88
CA GLY A 233 62.10 8.90 12.94
C GLY A 233 62.75 8.60 11.57
N ALA A 234 63.29 7.39 11.35
CA ALA A 234 63.75 6.96 10.03
C ALA A 234 62.58 6.79 9.05
N PHE A 235 62.80 7.05 7.76
CA PHE A 235 61.77 6.92 6.73
C PHE A 235 61.58 5.48 6.27
N LEU A 236 60.37 4.97 6.44
CA LEU A 236 59.90 3.68 5.89
C LEU A 236 59.64 3.79 4.38
N ASN A 237 59.10 4.94 3.95
CA ASN A 237 58.89 5.33 2.55
C ASN A 237 58.79 6.87 2.48
N GLU A 238 58.25 7.44 1.40
CA GLU A 238 58.10 8.90 1.27
C GLU A 238 57.08 9.52 2.25
N ALA A 239 56.05 8.78 2.66
CA ALA A 239 54.95 9.28 3.48
C ALA A 239 55.08 8.97 4.98
N ASN A 240 55.73 7.86 5.34
CA ASN A 240 55.75 7.33 6.71
C ASN A 240 57.16 7.25 7.31
N GLN A 241 57.27 7.62 8.59
CA GLN A 241 58.43 7.41 9.44
C GLN A 241 58.17 6.34 10.50
N ALA A 242 59.23 5.70 10.98
CA ALA A 242 59.18 4.75 12.09
C ALA A 242 58.82 5.46 13.41
N LYS A 243 57.76 4.98 14.07
CA LYS A 243 57.28 5.45 15.39
C LYS A 243 57.83 4.60 16.55
N ASP A 244 58.20 3.36 16.25
CA ASP A 244 58.83 2.38 17.13
C ASP A 244 60.26 2.12 16.61
N GLY A 245 61.21 1.79 17.49
CA GLY A 245 62.60 1.48 17.12
C GLY A 245 63.60 1.74 18.25
N ILE A 246 64.89 1.83 17.91
CA ILE A 246 65.93 2.38 18.80
C ILE A 246 65.97 3.91 18.63
N GLU A 247 66.08 4.63 19.74
CA GLU A 247 66.17 6.10 19.74
C GLU A 247 67.53 6.58 19.18
N PRO A 248 67.56 7.57 18.25
CA PRO A 248 68.81 8.13 17.72
C PRO A 248 69.78 8.67 18.79
N SER A 249 69.28 9.00 19.98
CA SER A 249 70.07 9.48 21.13
C SER A 249 70.94 8.40 21.79
N VAL A 250 70.68 7.11 21.53
CA VAL A 250 71.52 5.98 21.98
C VAL A 250 72.90 6.02 21.30
N PHE A 251 72.97 6.51 20.06
CA PHE A 251 74.18 6.45 19.24
C PHE A 251 75.10 7.67 19.46
N PRO A 252 76.44 7.50 19.50
CA PRO A 252 77.36 8.62 19.72
C PRO A 252 77.31 9.64 18.58
N GLN A 253 76.92 10.89 18.87
CA GLN A 253 76.65 11.94 17.87
C GLN A 253 77.81 12.25 16.89
N ASN A 254 79.05 11.94 17.25
CA ASN A 254 80.23 12.15 16.40
C ASN A 254 80.57 10.96 15.50
N VAL A 255 80.06 9.76 15.80
CA VAL A 255 80.38 8.51 15.09
C VAL A 255 79.37 8.31 13.95
N PRO A 256 79.78 8.07 12.69
CA PRO A 256 78.87 7.69 11.62
C PRO A 256 78.30 6.29 11.86
N VAL A 257 77.00 6.14 11.64
CA VAL A 257 76.29 4.86 11.72
C VAL A 257 75.74 4.54 10.33
N TYR A 258 76.16 3.43 9.74
CA TYR A 258 75.63 2.95 8.47
C TYR A 258 74.74 1.72 8.73
N THR A 259 73.50 1.74 8.24
CA THR A 259 72.54 0.65 8.52
C THR A 259 71.78 0.16 7.29
N GLY A 260 71.42 -1.12 7.32
CA GLY A 260 70.36 -1.72 6.49
C GLY A 260 68.97 -1.57 7.13
N HIS A 261 68.04 -2.46 6.75
CA HIS A 261 66.67 -2.65 7.24
C HIS A 261 65.58 -1.82 6.53
N TYR A 262 65.84 -0.56 6.18
CA TYR A 262 64.87 0.25 5.40
C TYR A 262 65.38 0.58 4.00
N HIS A 263 64.59 0.21 2.99
CA HIS A 263 64.96 0.26 1.57
C HIS A 263 65.29 1.66 1.03
N LYS A 264 64.82 2.73 1.69
CA LYS A 264 65.02 4.12 1.26
C LYS A 264 66.40 4.62 1.68
N PRO A 265 67.31 4.96 0.75
CA PRO A 265 68.64 5.48 1.12
C PRO A 265 68.56 6.91 1.68
N HIS A 266 68.71 7.11 2.99
CA HIS A 266 68.49 8.41 3.66
C HIS A 266 69.30 8.58 4.96
N VAL A 267 69.42 9.82 5.45
CA VAL A 267 70.00 10.12 6.79
C VAL A 267 68.87 10.47 7.76
N VAL A 268 68.88 9.89 8.97
CA VAL A 268 67.87 10.17 10.01
C VAL A 268 68.09 11.59 10.56
N LYS A 269 67.02 12.40 10.53
CA LYS A 269 67.07 13.85 10.76
C LYS A 269 67.69 14.21 12.12
N GLY A 270 68.79 14.97 12.09
CA GLY A 270 69.50 15.43 13.29
C GLY A 270 70.56 14.46 13.85
N SER A 271 70.88 13.39 13.12
CA SER A 271 71.87 12.39 13.51
C SER A 271 72.95 12.17 12.44
N ARG A 272 73.92 11.28 12.70
CA ARG A 272 74.86 10.73 11.72
C ARG A 272 74.50 9.30 11.27
N ILE A 273 73.22 8.96 11.33
CA ILE A 273 72.69 7.63 11.01
C ILE A 273 72.22 7.63 9.55
N GLU A 274 72.92 6.90 8.69
CA GLU A 274 72.61 6.74 7.27
C GLU A 274 72.12 5.32 6.96
N TYR A 275 70.87 5.23 6.50
CA TYR A 275 70.34 4.04 5.84
C TYR A 275 70.95 3.94 4.43
N VAL A 276 71.65 2.84 4.16
CA VAL A 276 72.22 2.52 2.85
C VAL A 276 71.09 2.24 1.84
N GLY A 277 70.06 1.53 2.30
CA GLY A 277 68.90 1.13 1.52
C GLY A 277 69.19 0.03 0.49
N SER A 278 68.14 -0.32 -0.25
CA SER A 278 68.16 -1.42 -1.22
C SER A 278 68.92 -1.04 -2.50
N PRO A 279 69.54 -2.00 -3.20
CA PRO A 279 70.39 -1.74 -4.37
C PRO A 279 69.59 -1.69 -5.69
N TYR A 280 68.30 -2.00 -5.63
CA TYR A 280 67.30 -1.86 -6.68
C TYR A 280 65.95 -1.53 -6.02
N GLN A 281 64.97 -1.05 -6.78
CA GLN A 281 63.63 -0.81 -6.24
C GLN A 281 62.89 -2.16 -6.07
N VAL A 282 62.79 -2.65 -4.83
CA VAL A 282 62.20 -3.97 -4.52
C VAL A 282 60.69 -3.95 -4.73
N SER A 283 60.06 -2.77 -4.56
CA SER A 283 58.62 -2.54 -4.69
C SER A 283 58.29 -1.19 -5.30
N ALA A 284 57.05 -1.03 -5.77
CA ALA A 284 56.51 0.25 -6.23
C ALA A 284 56.33 1.30 -5.11
N ALA A 285 56.59 0.98 -3.84
CA ALA A 285 56.65 1.96 -2.75
C ALA A 285 58.01 2.70 -2.70
N GLU A 286 58.99 2.25 -3.50
CA GLU A 286 60.30 2.86 -3.68
C GLU A 286 60.39 3.64 -5.00
N CYS A 287 59.23 4.07 -5.53
CA CYS A 287 59.08 4.91 -6.72
C CYS A 287 60.04 6.10 -6.67
N ASP A 288 60.73 6.36 -7.79
CA ASP A 288 61.70 7.46 -7.98
C ASP A 288 62.86 7.56 -6.98
N GLN A 289 62.98 6.63 -6.02
CA GLN A 289 64.09 6.64 -5.07
C GLN A 289 65.41 6.32 -5.78
N PRO A 290 66.44 7.18 -5.68
CA PRO A 290 67.75 6.91 -6.21
C PRO A 290 68.43 5.83 -5.35
N LYS A 291 68.77 4.70 -5.98
CA LYS A 291 69.50 3.61 -5.31
C LYS A 291 71.01 3.79 -5.52
N ARG A 292 71.81 3.40 -4.54
CA ARG A 292 73.28 3.61 -4.54
C ARG A 292 74.02 2.54 -3.75
N PHE A 293 75.33 2.45 -3.98
CA PHE A 293 76.28 1.90 -3.01
C PHE A 293 77.04 3.06 -2.36
N LEU A 294 77.34 2.99 -1.06
CA LEU A 294 78.25 3.94 -0.42
C LEU A 294 79.70 3.49 -0.64
N VAL A 295 80.65 4.43 -0.69
CA VAL A 295 82.08 4.14 -0.66
C VAL A 295 82.70 4.80 0.57
N LEU A 296 83.35 3.99 1.41
CA LEU A 296 84.00 4.43 2.63
C LEU A 296 85.53 4.31 2.51
N ASP A 297 86.26 5.18 3.20
CA ASP A 297 87.71 5.04 3.40
C ASP A 297 88.06 4.06 4.54
N LYS A 298 89.36 3.94 4.83
CA LYS A 298 89.92 3.11 5.90
C LYS A 298 89.67 3.67 7.31
N GLN A 299 89.13 4.87 7.42
CA GLN A 299 88.67 5.52 8.66
C GLN A 299 87.12 5.51 8.75
N TRP A 300 86.47 4.73 7.88
CA TRP A 300 85.01 4.59 7.76
C TRP A 300 84.25 5.88 7.42
N GLN A 301 84.95 6.89 6.91
CA GLN A 301 84.31 8.11 6.43
C GLN A 301 83.85 7.91 4.99
N LYS A 302 82.66 8.44 4.69
CA LYS A 302 82.04 8.39 3.36
C LYS A 302 82.74 9.35 2.40
N ILE A 303 83.29 8.79 1.32
CA ILE A 303 84.15 9.52 0.36
C ILE A 303 83.57 9.60 -1.07
N ASP A 304 82.71 8.65 -1.45
CA ASP A 304 82.11 8.56 -2.79
C ASP A 304 80.76 7.81 -2.69
N GLU A 305 79.88 7.98 -3.68
CA GLU A 305 78.63 7.25 -3.82
C GLU A 305 78.52 6.73 -5.25
N ILE A 306 78.18 5.45 -5.41
CA ILE A 306 78.01 4.83 -6.73
C ILE A 306 76.50 4.76 -7.03
N PRO A 307 75.96 5.55 -7.98
CA PRO A 307 74.55 5.42 -8.38
C PRO A 307 74.29 4.06 -9.02
N VAL A 308 73.19 3.40 -8.62
CA VAL A 308 72.81 2.07 -9.09
C VAL A 308 71.44 2.12 -9.78
N SER A 309 71.35 1.48 -10.95
CA SER A 309 70.12 1.41 -11.75
C SER A 309 69.89 0.00 -12.29
N ILE A 310 69.87 -0.97 -11.36
CA ILE A 310 69.71 -2.40 -11.63
C ILE A 310 68.24 -2.80 -11.47
N GLY A 311 67.76 -3.74 -12.29
CA GLY A 311 66.37 -4.19 -12.27
C GLY A 311 65.36 -3.18 -12.83
N PRO A 312 64.04 -3.43 -12.63
CA PRO A 312 62.98 -2.54 -13.05
C PRO A 312 62.91 -1.32 -12.13
N ARG A 313 62.88 -0.11 -12.70
CA ARG A 313 62.41 1.07 -11.96
C ARG A 313 60.87 1.08 -11.95
N HIS A 314 60.30 1.62 -10.89
CA HIS A 314 58.88 1.87 -10.73
C HIS A 314 58.63 3.37 -10.85
N PHE A 315 57.63 3.72 -11.65
CA PHE A 315 57.08 5.06 -11.78
C PHE A 315 55.58 5.00 -11.43
N VAL A 316 55.07 6.01 -10.74
CA VAL A 316 53.65 6.12 -10.36
C VAL A 316 53.15 7.48 -10.83
N ILE A 317 52.38 7.50 -11.92
CA ILE A 317 51.76 8.71 -12.45
C ILE A 317 50.38 8.84 -11.81
N THR A 318 50.15 9.95 -11.13
CA THR A 318 48.94 10.29 -10.38
C THR A 318 48.07 11.31 -11.13
N GLN A 319 46.83 11.55 -10.67
CA GLN A 319 45.88 12.44 -11.35
C GLN A 319 46.20 13.93 -11.17
N ASP A 320 46.99 14.29 -10.15
CA ASP A 320 47.34 15.67 -9.80
C ASP A 320 48.67 16.13 -10.42
N GLU A 321 49.36 15.26 -11.16
CA GLU A 321 50.66 15.56 -11.79
C GLU A 321 50.50 16.21 -13.16
N ASN A 322 50.88 17.50 -13.24
CA ASN A 322 50.65 18.36 -14.39
C ASN A 322 51.45 18.02 -15.67
N SER A 323 52.24 16.93 -15.70
CA SER A 323 52.95 16.49 -16.92
C SER A 323 53.41 15.02 -16.88
N PRO A 324 52.53 14.05 -17.19
CA PRO A 324 52.91 12.63 -17.37
C PRO A 324 54.10 12.45 -18.33
N SER A 325 54.16 13.26 -19.40
CA SER A 325 55.20 13.21 -20.43
C SER A 325 56.64 13.30 -19.87
N GLN A 326 56.88 14.13 -18.84
CA GLN A 326 58.20 14.26 -18.21
C GLN A 326 58.65 12.97 -17.53
N ILE A 327 57.71 12.24 -16.91
CA ILE A 327 57.98 10.93 -16.31
C ILE A 327 58.23 9.91 -17.43
N LEU A 328 57.38 9.90 -18.48
CA LEU A 328 57.42 8.94 -19.58
C LEU A 328 58.65 9.08 -20.51
N GLU A 329 59.25 10.26 -20.62
CA GLU A 329 60.57 10.46 -21.24
C GLU A 329 61.68 9.68 -20.50
N GLY A 330 61.61 9.62 -19.17
CA GLY A 330 62.62 8.97 -18.33
C GLY A 330 62.60 7.44 -18.31
N VAL A 331 61.55 6.80 -18.85
CA VAL A 331 61.30 5.35 -18.75
C VAL A 331 62.06 4.53 -19.80
N ARG A 332 62.64 3.39 -19.41
CA ARG A 332 63.37 2.46 -20.31
C ARG A 332 62.71 1.07 -20.36
N ALA A 333 63.11 0.27 -21.35
CA ALA A 333 62.68 -1.13 -21.46
C ALA A 333 62.92 -1.91 -20.15
N GLY A 334 61.93 -2.65 -19.70
CA GLY A 334 61.95 -3.41 -18.45
C GLY A 334 61.53 -2.63 -17.19
N ASP A 335 61.36 -1.31 -17.25
CA ASP A 335 60.75 -0.55 -16.15
C ASP A 335 59.22 -0.81 -16.06
N ARG A 336 58.63 -0.35 -14.95
CA ARG A 336 57.22 -0.51 -14.58
C ARG A 336 56.58 0.86 -14.37
N VAL A 337 55.54 1.17 -15.14
CA VAL A 337 54.75 2.41 -14.97
C VAL A 337 53.38 2.04 -14.42
N ARG A 338 53.01 2.58 -13.27
CA ARG A 338 51.64 2.56 -12.74
C ARG A 338 50.99 3.89 -13.07
N TRP A 339 49.89 3.88 -13.81
CA TRP A 339 49.26 5.12 -14.28
C TRP A 339 47.82 5.23 -13.78
N HIS A 340 47.58 6.15 -12.85
CA HIS A 340 46.25 6.46 -12.32
C HIS A 340 45.52 7.38 -13.31
N LEU A 341 44.62 6.80 -14.09
CA LEU A 341 43.86 7.46 -15.14
C LEU A 341 42.42 7.71 -14.67
N PRO A 342 41.76 8.82 -15.06
CA PRO A 342 40.47 9.24 -14.50
C PRO A 342 39.29 8.34 -14.91
N SER A 343 39.41 7.60 -16.02
CA SER A 343 38.37 6.74 -16.58
C SER A 343 38.96 5.53 -17.30
N SER A 344 38.24 4.41 -17.31
CA SER A 344 38.53 3.27 -18.19
C SER A 344 38.21 3.56 -19.67
N THR A 345 37.44 4.61 -19.96
CA THR A 345 37.31 5.17 -21.30
C THR A 345 38.51 6.07 -21.56
N LEU A 346 39.53 5.51 -22.21
CA LEU A 346 40.75 6.22 -22.57
C LEU A 346 40.55 7.15 -23.77
N GLU A 347 41.20 8.31 -23.73
CA GLU A 347 41.43 9.17 -24.90
C GLU A 347 42.42 8.51 -25.86
N ASP A 348 42.37 8.86 -27.15
CA ASP A 348 43.22 8.25 -28.17
C ASP A 348 44.70 8.62 -28.04
N SER A 349 44.99 9.80 -27.47
CA SER A 349 46.30 10.23 -26.98
C SER A 349 46.90 9.23 -25.98
N VAL A 350 46.15 8.95 -24.90
CA VAL A 350 46.57 8.04 -23.83
C VAL A 350 46.72 6.60 -24.34
N LYS A 351 45.86 6.16 -25.28
CA LYS A 351 46.02 4.83 -25.92
C LYS A 351 47.35 4.74 -26.68
N LEU A 352 47.67 5.76 -27.48
CA LEU A 352 48.92 5.80 -28.24
C LEU A 352 50.14 5.76 -27.33
N GLU A 353 50.16 6.56 -26.25
CA GLU A 353 51.25 6.54 -25.27
C GLU A 353 51.38 5.19 -24.55
N LEU A 354 50.26 4.53 -24.21
CA LEU A 354 50.27 3.17 -23.63
C LEU A 354 50.81 2.11 -24.61
N ASP A 355 50.40 2.16 -25.87
CA ASP A 355 50.87 1.24 -26.92
C ASP A 355 52.37 1.46 -27.21
N GLU A 356 52.84 2.72 -27.25
CA GLU A 356 54.27 3.05 -27.39
C GLU A 356 55.11 2.57 -26.21
N LEU A 357 54.62 2.70 -24.98
CA LEU A 357 55.31 2.18 -23.78
C LEU A 357 55.39 0.65 -23.81
N GLN A 358 54.31 -0.04 -24.17
CA GLN A 358 54.33 -1.50 -24.32
C GLN A 358 55.28 -1.94 -25.45
N ALA A 359 55.30 -1.22 -26.58
CA ALA A 359 56.24 -1.47 -27.68
C ALA A 359 57.71 -1.19 -27.29
N ARG A 360 57.96 -0.22 -26.40
CA ARG A 360 59.26 0.03 -25.74
C ARG A 360 59.64 -1.06 -24.73
N GLY A 361 58.77 -2.04 -24.46
CA GLY A 361 59.01 -3.10 -23.48
C GLY A 361 58.87 -2.64 -22.03
N VAL A 362 58.06 -1.60 -21.78
CA VAL A 362 57.67 -1.14 -20.44
C VAL A 362 56.45 -1.92 -19.98
N SER A 363 56.44 -2.36 -18.72
CA SER A 363 55.26 -2.96 -18.10
C SER A 363 54.35 -1.85 -17.57
N VAL A 364 53.17 -1.66 -18.17
CA VAL A 364 52.25 -0.58 -17.76
C VAL A 364 51.00 -1.12 -17.04
N ASP A 365 50.89 -0.80 -15.75
CA ASP A 365 49.73 -1.09 -14.91
C ASP A 365 48.78 0.13 -14.92
N THR A 366 47.75 0.13 -15.77
CA THR A 366 46.72 1.19 -15.74
C THR A 366 45.81 1.02 -14.54
N ILE A 367 45.71 2.05 -13.71
CA ILE A 367 44.80 2.15 -12.58
C ILE A 367 43.66 3.11 -12.93
N PHE A 368 42.44 2.72 -12.57
CA PHE A 368 41.23 3.52 -12.74
C PHE A 368 40.53 3.63 -11.38
N PRO A 369 40.02 4.80 -10.98
CA PRO A 369 39.24 4.94 -9.77
C PRO A 369 37.99 4.06 -9.87
N ILE A 370 37.72 3.32 -8.79
CA ILE A 370 36.51 2.51 -8.67
C ILE A 370 35.35 3.47 -8.42
N VAL A 371 34.67 3.86 -9.51
CA VAL A 371 33.68 4.95 -9.52
C VAL A 371 32.69 4.81 -8.37
N ALA A 372 32.74 5.77 -7.44
CA ALA A 372 31.88 5.78 -6.27
C ALA A 372 30.40 5.81 -6.66
N PHE A 373 29.57 5.06 -5.94
CA PHE A 373 28.13 5.29 -6.01
C PHE A 373 27.83 6.71 -5.53
N LYS A 374 27.19 7.52 -6.37
CA LYS A 374 26.84 8.90 -6.04
C LYS A 374 25.44 8.90 -5.39
N PRO A 375 25.33 9.20 -4.07
CA PRO A 375 24.03 9.24 -3.40
C PRO A 375 23.21 10.44 -3.89
N ARG A 376 21.88 10.32 -3.89
CA ARG A 376 20.98 11.39 -4.33
C ARG A 376 21.13 12.68 -3.51
N ILE A 377 21.47 12.57 -2.23
CA ILE A 377 21.95 13.67 -1.38
C ILE A 377 23.36 13.34 -0.92
N LYS A 378 24.33 14.20 -1.26
CA LYS A 378 25.70 14.10 -0.73
C LYS A 378 25.68 14.31 0.78
N GLU A 379 26.48 13.51 1.50
CA GLU A 379 26.63 13.60 2.95
C GLU A 379 25.30 13.62 3.73
N ALA A 380 24.27 12.91 3.25
CA ALA A 380 22.93 12.89 3.85
C ALA A 380 22.89 12.56 5.37
N VAL A 381 23.95 11.94 5.90
CA VAL A 381 24.11 11.55 7.31
C VAL A 381 24.87 12.60 8.15
N ASN A 382 25.45 13.63 7.53
CA ASN A 382 26.05 14.81 8.22
C ASN A 382 25.01 15.92 8.50
N LEU A 383 23.92 15.95 7.73
CA LEU A 383 22.92 17.01 7.75
C LEU A 383 22.03 16.93 9.00
N SER A 384 21.46 18.06 9.44
CA SER A 384 20.40 18.01 10.44
C SER A 384 19.14 17.37 9.85
N VAL A 385 18.23 16.92 10.72
CA VAL A 385 16.92 16.36 10.35
C VAL A 385 16.15 17.30 9.42
N PHE A 386 16.28 18.62 9.60
CA PHE A 386 15.58 19.62 8.80
C PHE A 386 16.26 19.89 7.45
N ASP A 387 17.59 20.03 7.41
CA ASP A 387 18.33 20.30 6.17
C ASP A 387 18.26 19.09 5.21
N LEU A 388 18.34 17.88 5.78
CA LEU A 388 18.12 16.62 5.06
C LEU A 388 16.70 16.56 4.47
N PHE A 389 15.70 17.03 5.22
CA PHE A 389 14.32 17.07 4.73
C PHE A 389 14.14 18.09 3.59
N ASP A 390 14.78 19.26 3.69
CA ASP A 390 14.74 20.27 2.63
C ASP A 390 15.38 19.76 1.34
N LEU A 391 16.57 19.16 1.41
CA LEU A 391 17.22 18.59 0.23
C LEU A 391 16.42 17.40 -0.34
N TYR A 392 15.76 16.60 0.51
CA TYR A 392 14.84 15.55 0.04
C TYR A 392 13.66 16.16 -0.71
N ALA A 393 12.96 17.13 -0.11
CA ALA A 393 11.80 17.79 -0.68
C ALA A 393 12.11 18.48 -2.00
N GLN A 394 13.24 19.18 -2.09
CA GLN A 394 13.75 19.76 -3.34
C GLN A 394 14.02 18.68 -4.40
N SER A 395 14.60 17.53 -4.02
CA SER A 395 14.90 16.43 -4.95
C SER A 395 13.69 15.68 -5.49
N VAL A 396 12.49 15.92 -4.92
CA VAL A 396 11.22 15.31 -5.36
C VAL A 396 10.14 16.35 -5.73
N GLU A 397 10.53 17.63 -5.84
CA GLU A 397 9.64 18.77 -6.17
C GLU A 397 8.39 18.87 -5.27
N MET A 398 8.56 18.64 -3.97
CA MET A 398 7.46 18.58 -3.00
C MET A 398 6.85 19.97 -2.70
N ASN A 399 5.53 20.04 -2.57
CA ASN A 399 4.78 21.29 -2.37
C ASN A 399 5.07 21.97 -1.01
N ASP A 400 5.22 23.30 -1.00
CA ASP A 400 5.57 24.10 0.19
C ASP A 400 4.65 23.90 1.41
N ASN A 401 3.35 23.63 1.22
CA ASN A 401 2.43 23.32 2.32
C ASN A 401 2.76 21.96 2.95
N VAL A 402 3.08 20.97 2.11
CA VAL A 402 3.52 19.63 2.52
C VAL A 402 4.87 19.71 3.24
N VAL A 403 5.80 20.53 2.73
CA VAL A 403 7.11 20.79 3.39
C VAL A 403 6.93 21.40 4.77
N ARG A 404 6.07 22.42 4.89
CA ARG A 404 5.77 23.10 6.17
C ARG A 404 5.16 22.14 7.18
N MET A 405 4.09 21.44 6.79
CA MET A 405 3.39 20.49 7.64
C MET A 405 4.29 19.33 8.11
N ALA A 406 5.14 18.80 7.22
CA ALA A 406 6.14 17.80 7.58
C ALA A 406 7.18 18.33 8.59
N LYS A 407 7.65 19.57 8.41
CA LYS A 407 8.57 20.21 9.37
C LYS A 407 7.92 20.46 10.73
N ASP A 408 6.65 20.83 10.77
CA ASP A 408 5.91 21.00 12.02
C ASP A 408 5.65 19.65 12.72
N MET A 409 5.38 18.59 11.97
CA MET A 409 5.37 17.22 12.49
C MET A 409 6.73 16.83 13.09
N LEU A 410 7.84 17.04 12.37
CA LEU A 410 9.20 16.78 12.85
C LEU A 410 9.57 17.59 14.10
N ARG A 411 9.03 18.81 14.26
CA ARG A 411 9.18 19.64 15.48
C ARG A 411 8.37 19.11 16.66
N SER A 412 7.23 18.45 16.40
CA SER A 412 6.36 17.88 17.44
C SER A 412 6.89 16.57 18.04
N LEU A 413 7.83 15.90 17.36
CA LEU A 413 8.46 14.67 17.83
C LEU A 413 9.33 14.92 19.07
N ASN A 414 8.83 14.51 20.23
CA ASN A 414 9.49 14.66 21.53
C ASN A 414 10.63 13.63 21.72
N LEU A 415 11.65 13.72 20.87
CA LEU A 415 12.76 12.76 20.75
C LEU A 415 13.89 13.07 21.73
N PRO A 416 14.52 12.05 22.36
CA PRO A 416 15.71 12.25 23.18
C PRO A 416 16.84 12.95 22.40
N ALA A 417 17.43 14.00 22.99
CA ALA A 417 18.48 14.80 22.35
C ALA A 417 19.68 13.96 21.83
N LYS A 418 19.98 12.82 22.47
CA LYS A 418 21.01 11.86 22.03
C LYS A 418 20.79 11.25 20.63
N LEU A 419 19.56 11.30 20.11
CA LEU A 419 19.23 10.86 18.75
C LEU A 419 19.44 11.98 17.70
N ILE A 420 19.55 13.23 18.16
CA ILE A 420 19.75 14.44 17.35
C ILE A 420 21.25 14.81 17.33
N GLN A 421 21.94 14.63 18.46
CA GLN A 421 23.40 14.78 18.58
C GLN A 421 23.97 13.62 19.40
N ARG A 422 24.90 12.85 18.82
CA ARG A 422 25.62 11.79 19.55
C ARG A 422 26.75 12.37 20.40
N PRO A 423 27.02 11.81 21.60
CA PRO A 423 28.12 12.28 22.45
C PRO A 423 29.46 12.07 21.76
N GLN A 424 30.38 13.02 21.94
CA GLN A 424 31.78 12.83 21.54
C GLN A 424 32.53 12.15 22.69
N VAL A 425 33.03 10.95 22.44
CA VAL A 425 33.62 10.05 23.44
C VAL A 425 35.02 9.64 22.98
N ARG A 426 36.05 10.24 23.59
CA ARG A 426 37.43 9.78 23.47
C ARG A 426 37.72 8.82 24.61
N CYS A 427 37.73 7.52 24.30
CA CYS A 427 38.01 6.43 25.24
C CYS A 427 39.49 6.02 25.13
N GLU A 428 40.22 6.05 26.24
CA GLU A 428 41.60 5.60 26.30
C GLU A 428 41.72 4.43 27.26
N LEU A 429 41.85 3.22 26.71
CA LEU A 429 42.03 2.00 27.47
C LEU A 429 43.49 1.90 27.91
N GLU A 430 43.76 1.92 29.22
CA GLU A 430 45.12 1.88 29.75
C GLU A 430 45.62 0.45 29.89
N HIS A 431 44.81 -0.43 30.50
CA HIS A 431 45.18 -1.81 30.78
C HIS A 431 43.97 -2.71 31.05
N VAL A 432 44.19 -4.02 31.01
CA VAL A 432 43.23 -5.05 31.39
C VAL A 432 43.84 -6.02 32.40
N GLU A 433 43.06 -6.43 33.39
CA GLU A 433 43.38 -7.47 34.37
C GLU A 433 42.43 -8.65 34.21
N LEU A 434 42.95 -9.87 34.25
CA LEU A 434 42.19 -11.11 34.07
C LEU A 434 42.63 -12.18 35.08
N GLU A 435 41.67 -12.85 35.70
CA GLU A 435 41.86 -13.88 36.74
C GLU A 435 40.77 -14.95 36.58
N GLY A 436 41.16 -16.23 36.47
CA GLY A 436 40.24 -17.34 36.24
C GLY A 436 39.50 -17.28 34.90
N PHE A 437 39.97 -16.50 33.92
CA PHE A 437 39.29 -16.21 32.65
C PHE A 437 39.92 -16.99 31.49
N GLY A 438 39.14 -17.84 30.82
CA GLY A 438 39.60 -18.74 29.76
C GLY A 438 40.73 -19.65 30.23
N VAL A 439 41.96 -19.43 29.75
CA VAL A 439 43.18 -20.16 30.14
C VAL A 439 44.05 -19.45 31.18
N PHE A 440 43.66 -18.26 31.64
CA PHE A 440 44.41 -17.50 32.66
C PHE A 440 43.89 -17.84 34.06
N LEU A 441 44.45 -18.87 34.70
CA LEU A 441 44.04 -19.29 36.04
C LEU A 441 44.50 -18.29 37.11
N THR A 442 45.76 -17.85 37.02
CA THR A 442 46.35 -16.81 37.88
C THR A 442 46.06 -15.40 37.36
N PRO A 443 46.08 -14.36 38.22
CA PRO A 443 45.99 -12.97 37.78
C PRO A 443 47.07 -12.62 36.74
N ALA A 444 46.65 -12.07 35.61
CA ALA A 444 47.50 -11.48 34.58
C ALA A 444 47.04 -10.03 34.32
N LYS A 445 48.00 -9.13 34.04
CA LYS A 445 47.76 -7.71 33.74
C LYS A 445 48.47 -7.37 32.43
N TYR A 446 47.79 -6.69 31.51
CA TYR A 446 48.31 -6.40 30.18
C TYR A 446 48.04 -4.93 29.79
N PRO A 447 49.05 -4.16 29.35
CA PRO A 447 48.90 -2.76 28.95
C PRO A 447 48.24 -2.64 27.58
N LEU A 448 47.29 -1.70 27.47
CA LEU A 448 46.51 -1.41 26.26
C LEU A 448 46.83 -0.05 25.65
N ALA A 449 47.39 0.91 26.40
CA ALA A 449 47.81 2.21 25.87
C ALA A 449 49.26 2.19 25.35
N GLN A 450 49.55 3.06 24.36
CA GLN A 450 50.90 3.39 23.89
C GLN A 450 51.75 2.15 23.49
N ARG A 451 51.13 1.16 22.85
CA ARG A 451 51.82 -0.07 22.43
C ARG A 451 52.46 0.03 21.04
N GLY A 452 52.13 1.01 20.22
CA GLY A 452 52.49 0.98 18.80
C GLY A 452 51.82 -0.20 18.08
N VAL A 453 52.46 -0.78 17.06
CA VAL A 453 51.91 -1.96 16.36
C VAL A 453 52.53 -3.26 16.90
N ARG A 454 51.78 -4.02 17.69
CA ARG A 454 52.20 -5.31 18.27
C ARG A 454 51.54 -6.49 17.55
N ILE A 455 52.31 -7.56 17.37
CA ILE A 455 51.75 -8.88 17.07
C ILE A 455 51.63 -9.67 18.39
N VAL A 456 50.47 -10.25 18.65
CA VAL A 456 50.19 -11.09 19.83
C VAL A 456 50.32 -12.55 19.40
N SER A 457 51.44 -13.15 19.79
CA SER A 457 51.76 -14.55 19.53
C SER A 457 51.65 -15.39 20.80
N GLY A 458 51.92 -16.68 20.71
CA GLY A 458 51.80 -17.56 21.87
C GLY A 458 52.56 -18.87 21.71
N LYS A 459 52.86 -19.48 22.87
CA LYS A 459 53.56 -20.76 23.01
C LYS A 459 52.71 -21.67 23.90
N ASN A 460 52.38 -22.88 23.45
CA ASN A 460 51.68 -23.87 24.26
C ASN A 460 52.65 -24.97 24.69
N LEU A 461 53.11 -24.92 25.94
CA LEU A 461 54.11 -25.85 26.48
C LEU A 461 53.48 -27.12 27.09
N ASP A 462 52.14 -27.20 27.16
CA ASP A 462 51.41 -28.33 27.74
C ASP A 462 51.13 -29.46 26.74
N SER A 463 51.34 -29.23 25.44
CA SER A 463 51.02 -30.21 24.39
C SER A 463 52.04 -30.21 23.26
N MET A 464 52.79 -31.32 23.15
CA MET A 464 53.76 -31.57 22.07
C MET A 464 53.04 -31.59 20.71
N GLY A 465 53.30 -30.57 19.88
CA GLY A 465 52.68 -30.39 18.57
C GLY A 465 51.50 -29.40 18.52
N ALA A 466 51.26 -28.63 19.60
CA ALA A 466 50.25 -27.57 19.63
C ALA A 466 50.83 -26.15 19.56
N ASP A 467 52.09 -26.00 19.14
CA ASP A 467 52.96 -24.80 19.07
C ASP A 467 52.41 -23.48 19.61
N SER A 468 51.39 -22.89 18.96
CA SER A 468 50.76 -21.60 19.36
C SER A 468 49.25 -21.67 19.63
N ASN A 469 48.61 -22.83 19.43
CA ASN A 469 47.16 -22.96 19.48
C ASN A 469 46.70 -23.37 20.89
N GLY A 470 45.59 -22.78 21.36
CA GLY A 470 45.12 -22.92 22.74
C GLY A 470 45.92 -22.13 23.79
N ALA A 471 46.90 -21.32 23.38
CA ALA A 471 47.76 -20.56 24.30
C ALA A 471 47.07 -19.37 25.01
N GLY A 472 45.96 -18.85 24.48
CA GLY A 472 45.18 -17.75 25.10
C GLY A 472 45.23 -16.38 24.40
N LYS A 473 45.83 -16.27 23.23
CA LYS A 473 46.01 -14.99 22.47
C LYS A 473 44.70 -14.20 22.29
N THR A 474 43.70 -14.81 21.64
CA THR A 474 42.39 -14.17 21.42
C THR A 474 41.66 -13.90 22.74
N THR A 475 41.79 -14.79 23.74
CA THR A 475 41.26 -14.59 25.09
C THR A 475 41.83 -13.33 25.75
N LEU A 476 43.13 -13.05 25.58
CA LEU A 476 43.78 -11.85 26.11
C LEU A 476 43.23 -10.59 25.43
N VAL A 477 43.28 -10.51 24.10
CA VAL A 477 42.91 -9.27 23.38
C VAL A 477 41.40 -9.00 23.35
N MET A 478 40.56 -10.03 23.54
CA MET A 478 39.10 -9.90 23.68
C MET A 478 38.63 -9.80 25.14
N ALA A 479 39.52 -9.90 26.13
CA ALA A 479 39.16 -9.67 27.54
C ALA A 479 38.52 -8.29 27.77
N PRO A 480 38.99 -7.17 27.16
CA PRO A 480 38.36 -5.87 27.35
C PRO A 480 36.96 -5.78 26.75
N LEU A 481 36.72 -6.42 25.59
CA LEU A 481 35.39 -6.57 24.99
C LEU A 481 34.43 -7.25 25.98
N TRP A 482 34.87 -8.33 26.62
CA TRP A 482 34.06 -9.07 27.59
C TRP A 482 33.81 -8.28 28.88
N ALA A 483 34.79 -7.52 29.37
CA ALA A 483 34.56 -6.64 30.52
C ALA A 483 33.49 -5.58 30.22
N LEU A 484 33.58 -4.90 29.07
CA LEU A 484 32.69 -3.80 28.69
C LEU A 484 31.27 -4.26 28.30
N THR A 485 31.15 -5.37 27.56
CA THR A 485 29.85 -5.82 26.98
C THR A 485 29.28 -7.10 27.60
N GLY A 486 30.13 -7.96 28.17
CA GLY A 486 29.78 -9.34 28.55
C GLY A 486 29.83 -10.37 27.41
N SER A 487 30.09 -9.95 26.16
CA SER A 487 30.31 -10.84 25.02
C SER A 487 31.80 -11.16 24.83
N THR A 488 32.11 -12.37 24.35
CA THR A 488 33.46 -12.73 23.84
C THR A 488 33.55 -12.67 22.32
N ASP A 489 32.45 -12.35 21.65
CA ASP A 489 32.30 -12.28 20.19
C ASP A 489 31.80 -10.88 19.78
N THR A 490 32.33 -10.35 18.68
CA THR A 490 31.94 -9.05 18.13
C THR A 490 30.59 -9.08 17.40
N ARG A 491 30.03 -10.26 17.15
CA ARG A 491 28.72 -10.42 16.51
C ARG A 491 27.57 -10.22 17.52
N PRO A 492 26.61 -9.31 17.26
CA PRO A 492 25.36 -9.27 18.03
C PRO A 492 24.61 -10.61 17.89
N ASP A 493 23.83 -10.96 18.91
CA ASP A 493 22.97 -12.15 18.99
C ASP A 493 23.65 -13.51 18.73
N SER A 494 24.99 -13.57 18.81
CA SER A 494 25.75 -14.78 18.48
C SER A 494 25.66 -15.86 19.56
N VAL A 495 24.89 -16.92 19.29
CA VAL A 495 24.90 -18.21 20.01
C VAL A 495 26.20 -19.01 19.76
N ARG A 496 27.33 -18.30 19.56
CA ARG A 496 28.67 -18.83 19.22
C ARG A 496 29.80 -18.21 20.03
N GLY A 497 29.56 -17.11 20.75
CA GLY A 497 30.49 -16.65 21.79
C GLY A 497 30.56 -17.65 22.95
N LEU A 498 31.67 -17.65 23.68
CA LEU A 498 31.82 -18.47 24.89
C LEU A 498 30.77 -18.07 25.92
N SER A 499 30.03 -19.05 26.43
CA SER A 499 29.03 -18.83 27.48
C SER A 499 29.67 -18.37 28.80
N SER A 500 28.83 -17.86 29.70
CA SER A 500 29.24 -17.43 31.06
C SER A 500 29.85 -18.55 31.93
N ALA A 501 29.79 -19.81 31.49
CA ALA A 501 30.48 -20.95 32.11
C ALA A 501 31.79 -21.30 31.39
N GLU A 502 31.83 -21.25 30.05
CA GLU A 502 33.02 -21.58 29.24
C GLU A 502 34.13 -20.53 29.34
N VAL A 503 33.80 -19.28 29.70
CA VAL A 503 34.80 -18.26 30.04
C VAL A 503 35.46 -18.47 31.42
N VAL A 504 35.00 -19.41 32.23
CA VAL A 504 35.60 -19.71 33.55
C VAL A 504 36.59 -20.86 33.42
N HIS A 505 37.83 -20.63 33.85
CA HIS A 505 38.87 -21.66 33.90
C HIS A 505 38.37 -22.88 34.69
N HIS A 506 38.55 -24.11 34.18
CA HIS A 506 37.98 -25.30 34.82
C HIS A 506 38.43 -25.53 36.28
N ALA A 507 39.64 -25.07 36.63
CA ALA A 507 40.19 -25.07 37.99
C ALA A 507 39.75 -23.87 38.88
N ALA A 508 39.06 -22.86 38.33
CA ALA A 508 38.64 -21.66 39.05
C ALA A 508 37.18 -21.71 39.52
N LYS A 509 36.86 -20.95 40.57
CA LYS A 509 35.48 -20.81 41.11
C LYS A 509 34.68 -19.67 40.46
N ARG A 510 35.38 -18.78 39.75
CA ARG A 510 34.90 -17.58 39.08
C ARG A 510 35.90 -17.15 38.00
N ALA A 511 35.44 -16.38 37.03
CA ALA A 511 36.30 -15.49 36.25
C ALA A 511 36.09 -14.04 36.70
N ARG A 512 37.15 -13.23 36.64
CA ARG A 512 37.15 -11.77 36.76
C ARG A 512 37.89 -11.21 35.56
N VAL A 513 37.33 -10.18 34.94
CA VAL A 513 38.09 -9.25 34.10
C VAL A 513 37.78 -7.83 34.54
N ARG A 514 38.82 -7.00 34.64
CA ARG A 514 38.72 -5.56 34.88
C ARG A 514 39.43 -4.80 33.77
N VAL A 515 38.82 -3.71 33.29
CA VAL A 515 39.44 -2.73 32.40
C VAL A 515 39.48 -1.39 33.11
N ASP A 516 40.61 -0.70 32.99
CA ASP A 516 40.86 0.63 33.54
C ASP A 516 41.31 1.56 32.40
N GLY A 517 40.97 2.85 32.50
CA GLY A 517 41.34 3.86 31.51
C GLY A 517 40.72 5.23 31.77
N THR A 518 40.63 6.05 30.73
CA THR A 518 39.91 7.34 30.78
C THR A 518 38.86 7.51 29.67
N ILE A 519 37.86 8.34 29.93
CA ILE A 519 36.86 8.80 28.96
C ILE A 519 36.84 10.32 29.02
N ASN A 520 37.15 10.99 27.90
CA ASN A 520 37.28 12.45 27.83
C ASN A 520 38.20 13.03 28.94
N GLY A 521 39.24 12.28 29.32
CA GLY A 521 40.19 12.64 30.38
C GLY A 521 39.77 12.28 31.82
N LYS A 522 38.54 11.81 32.04
CA LYS A 522 38.05 11.34 33.36
C LYS A 522 38.33 9.86 33.54
N SER A 523 38.83 9.44 34.69
CA SER A 523 39.15 8.03 34.95
C SER A 523 37.89 7.16 35.00
N PHE A 524 37.99 5.92 34.53
CA PHE A 524 36.94 4.92 34.64
C PHE A 524 37.50 3.53 34.87
N ALA A 525 36.67 2.65 35.44
CA ALA A 525 36.95 1.23 35.48
C ALA A 525 35.68 0.37 35.42
N VAL A 526 35.72 -0.70 34.63
CA VAL A 526 34.64 -1.70 34.55
C VAL A 526 35.18 -3.05 35.02
N GLU A 527 34.57 -3.62 36.05
CA GLU A 527 34.90 -4.95 36.57
C GLU A 527 33.70 -5.91 36.38
N ARG A 528 33.89 -6.95 35.55
CA ARG A 528 32.90 -8.00 35.32
C ARG A 528 33.38 -9.31 35.93
N THR A 529 32.48 -10.02 36.62
CA THR A 529 32.74 -11.37 37.13
C THR A 529 31.62 -12.34 36.76
N THR A 530 31.96 -13.61 36.61
CA THR A 530 31.01 -14.71 36.39
C THR A 530 31.49 -15.99 37.10
N GLY A 531 30.60 -16.96 37.27
CA GLY A 531 30.79 -18.15 38.09
C GLY A 531 29.62 -18.35 39.04
N ARG A 532 29.88 -18.77 40.30
CA ARG A 532 28.81 -19.00 41.30
C ARG A 532 27.99 -17.75 41.68
N ARG A 533 28.54 -16.56 41.47
CA ARG A 533 27.87 -15.26 41.53
C ARG A 533 28.46 -14.40 40.43
N ALA A 534 27.62 -13.87 39.55
CA ALA A 534 28.04 -12.87 38.58
C ALA A 534 27.95 -11.47 39.19
N SER A 535 28.76 -10.54 38.69
CA SER A 535 28.67 -9.12 39.05
C SER A 535 29.17 -8.24 37.90
N LEU A 536 28.68 -7.01 37.85
CA LEU A 536 29.21 -5.94 37.01
C LEU A 536 29.31 -4.69 37.88
N LYS A 537 30.51 -4.13 38.01
CA LYS A 537 30.77 -2.86 38.69
C LYS A 537 31.26 -1.83 37.69
N PHE A 538 30.92 -0.57 37.93
CA PHE A 538 31.36 0.55 37.09
C PHE A 538 31.74 1.73 37.97
N PHE A 539 32.99 2.16 37.85
CA PHE A 539 33.53 3.35 38.51
C PHE A 539 33.82 4.41 37.45
N TYR A 540 33.49 5.67 37.74
CA TYR A 540 33.72 6.79 36.83
C TYR A 540 33.95 8.09 37.61
N ASP A 541 34.99 8.84 37.25
CA ASP A 541 35.34 10.14 37.83
C ASP A 541 35.53 10.13 39.37
N GLY A 542 35.86 8.96 39.94
CA GLY A 542 35.97 8.72 41.38
C GLY A 542 34.69 8.22 42.07
N GLU A 543 33.55 8.23 41.39
CA GLU A 543 32.28 7.70 41.91
C GLU A 543 32.07 6.21 41.54
N ASP A 544 31.30 5.49 42.37
CA ASP A 544 30.81 4.14 42.06
C ASP A 544 29.39 4.25 41.49
N LEU A 545 29.24 3.97 40.20
CA LEU A 545 27.97 4.01 39.45
C LEU A 545 27.32 2.62 39.35
N THR A 546 27.73 1.66 40.18
CA THR A 546 27.17 0.31 40.21
C THR A 546 25.71 0.31 40.70
N CYS A 547 24.80 -0.14 39.84
CA CYS A 547 23.38 -0.26 40.13
C CYS A 547 23.03 -1.59 40.83
N GLN A 548 21.81 -1.68 41.37
CA GLN A 548 21.29 -2.90 42.03
C GLN A 548 21.26 -4.14 41.10
N GLU A 549 21.05 -3.93 39.80
CA GLU A 549 21.08 -4.99 38.78
C GLU A 549 22.21 -4.77 37.78
N MET A 550 22.86 -5.85 37.34
CA MET A 550 23.87 -5.81 36.27
C MET A 550 23.34 -5.18 34.98
N ARG A 551 22.04 -5.35 34.66
CA ARG A 551 21.40 -4.72 33.49
C ARG A 551 21.35 -3.20 33.61
N MET A 552 21.11 -2.68 34.81
CA MET A 552 21.08 -1.24 35.06
C MET A 552 22.51 -0.66 35.11
N THR A 553 23.50 -1.41 35.63
CA THR A 553 24.91 -1.01 35.52
C THR A 553 25.37 -0.98 34.06
N GLN A 554 24.96 -1.96 33.24
CA GLN A 554 25.23 -1.96 31.80
C GLN A 554 24.63 -0.73 31.11
N SER A 555 23.37 -0.36 31.43
CA SER A 555 22.76 0.89 30.93
C SER A 555 23.60 2.12 31.27
N ARG A 556 24.16 2.21 32.49
CA ARG A 556 25.06 3.32 32.86
C ARG A 556 26.38 3.34 32.10
N ILE A 557 26.96 2.17 31.81
CA ILE A 557 28.16 2.06 30.96
C ILE A 557 27.81 2.53 29.53
N ASP A 558 26.69 2.07 28.98
CA ASP A 558 26.25 2.41 27.62
C ASP A 558 25.77 3.87 27.47
N GLU A 559 25.27 4.50 28.54
CA GLU A 559 24.94 5.93 28.61
C GLU A 559 26.18 6.85 28.50
N ILE A 560 27.37 6.37 28.90
CA ILE A 560 28.62 7.17 28.93
C ILE A 560 29.59 6.77 27.80
N ILE A 561 29.65 5.47 27.47
CA ILE A 561 30.65 4.89 26.56
C ILE A 561 30.03 4.44 25.23
N ASP A 562 28.71 4.17 25.18
CA ASP A 562 28.03 3.40 24.13
C ASP A 562 28.89 2.21 23.64
N THR A 563 28.91 1.13 24.44
CA THR A 563 29.77 -0.01 24.14
C THR A 563 29.41 -0.67 22.80
N SER A 564 28.18 -0.49 22.33
CA SER A 564 27.69 -1.00 21.05
C SER A 564 28.40 -0.35 19.85
N VAL A 565 28.74 0.94 19.96
CA VAL A 565 29.59 1.64 19.00
C VAL A 565 31.05 1.32 19.25
N LEU A 566 31.54 1.44 20.49
CA LEU A 566 32.95 1.27 20.82
C LEU A 566 33.50 -0.09 20.35
N TYR A 567 32.74 -1.18 20.48
CA TYR A 567 33.28 -2.47 20.05
C TYR A 567 33.46 -2.58 18.53
N ARG A 568 32.61 -1.92 17.73
CA ARG A 568 32.69 -1.91 16.26
C ARG A 568 33.91 -1.16 15.76
N THR A 569 34.33 -0.13 16.49
CA THR A 569 35.54 0.63 16.17
C THR A 569 36.81 -0.12 16.60
N VAL A 570 36.78 -0.75 17.79
CA VAL A 570 37.97 -1.33 18.45
C VAL A 570 38.26 -2.78 18.05
N PHE A 571 37.27 -3.68 17.98
CA PHE A 571 37.54 -5.12 17.88
C PHE A 571 37.11 -5.69 16.53
N GLN A 572 38.06 -6.23 15.79
CA GLN A 572 37.84 -7.02 14.59
C GLN A 572 38.19 -8.48 14.90
N GLY A 573 37.19 -9.27 15.29
CA GLY A 573 37.35 -10.70 15.57
C GLY A 573 37.74 -11.51 14.32
N GLN A 574 38.18 -12.76 14.50
CA GLN A 574 38.51 -13.73 13.43
C GLN A 574 37.54 -13.68 12.23
N HIS A 575 36.25 -13.52 12.50
CA HIS A 575 35.15 -13.47 11.55
C HIS A 575 34.74 -12.04 11.11
N GLY A 576 35.02 -11.00 11.89
CA GLY A 576 34.39 -9.67 11.75
C GLY A 576 34.57 -8.99 10.39
N GLY A 577 35.74 -9.16 9.76
CA GLY A 577 35.96 -8.70 8.38
C GLY A 577 35.19 -9.49 7.32
N GLY A 578 35.00 -10.80 7.56
CA GLY A 578 34.20 -11.65 6.67
C GLY A 578 32.71 -11.39 6.82
N ASP A 579 32.23 -11.23 8.06
CA ASP A 579 30.80 -11.08 8.37
C ASP A 579 30.19 -9.89 7.62
N LEU A 580 30.79 -8.69 7.64
CA LEU A 580 30.20 -7.54 6.93
C LEU A 580 30.27 -7.67 5.40
N LEU A 581 31.25 -8.41 4.85
CA LEU A 581 31.38 -8.68 3.42
C LEU A 581 30.36 -9.74 2.94
N GLU A 582 30.13 -10.79 3.74
CA GLU A 582 29.24 -11.91 3.40
C GLU A 582 27.79 -11.75 3.92
N ALA A 583 27.54 -10.79 4.81
CA ALA A 583 26.21 -10.47 5.36
C ALA A 583 25.15 -10.24 4.26
N SER A 584 23.92 -10.66 4.55
CA SER A 584 22.76 -10.37 3.72
C SER A 584 22.42 -8.87 3.70
N ASP A 585 21.59 -8.47 2.73
CA ASP A 585 21.02 -7.13 2.63
C ASP A 585 20.37 -6.66 3.95
N LYS A 586 19.66 -7.55 4.65
CA LYS A 586 19.01 -7.25 5.93
C LYS A 586 20.04 -6.90 7.00
N GLU A 587 20.97 -7.82 7.25
CA GLU A 587 21.99 -7.69 8.30
C GLU A 587 22.89 -6.48 8.05
N PHE A 588 23.27 -6.24 6.79
CA PHE A 588 24.10 -5.09 6.41
C PHE A 588 23.37 -3.75 6.61
N LYS A 589 22.06 -3.67 6.29
CA LYS A 589 21.24 -2.49 6.62
C LYS A 589 21.04 -2.30 8.11
N GLU A 590 20.89 -3.38 8.88
CA GLU A 590 20.78 -3.31 10.34
C GLU A 590 22.09 -2.82 10.99
N GLU A 591 23.26 -3.19 10.43
CA GLU A 591 24.56 -2.67 10.85
C GLU A 591 24.82 -1.22 10.42
N LEU A 592 24.31 -0.75 9.27
CA LEU A 592 24.36 0.67 8.89
C LEU A 592 23.41 1.53 9.74
N SER A 593 22.17 1.06 9.94
CA SER A 593 21.10 1.83 10.60
C SER A 593 21.44 2.24 12.03
N LYS A 594 22.29 1.48 12.73
CA LYS A 594 22.84 1.80 14.06
C LYS A 594 23.63 3.11 14.11
N PHE A 595 24.07 3.64 12.96
CA PHE A 595 24.86 4.86 12.80
C PHE A 595 24.11 6.00 12.11
N MET A 596 22.83 5.78 11.83
CA MET A 596 21.94 6.70 11.13
C MET A 596 20.82 7.11 12.09
N ALA A 597 20.26 8.31 11.95
CA ALA A 597 19.18 8.79 12.81
C ALA A 597 17.80 8.18 12.44
N MET A 598 17.75 6.88 12.12
CA MET A 598 16.54 6.21 11.59
C MET A 598 15.36 6.24 12.56
N GLU A 599 15.62 6.22 13.87
CA GLU A 599 14.59 6.33 14.92
C GLU A 599 13.73 7.59 14.77
N VAL A 600 14.32 8.72 14.35
CA VAL A 600 13.62 9.98 14.06
C VAL A 600 12.59 9.78 12.95
N TRP A 601 13.01 9.15 11.84
CA TRP A 601 12.20 8.93 10.66
C TRP A 601 11.16 7.82 10.85
N MET A 602 11.46 6.82 11.68
CA MET A 602 10.49 5.81 12.11
C MET A 602 9.40 6.42 12.99
N ALA A 603 9.76 7.31 13.93
CA ALA A 603 8.78 8.04 14.75
C ALA A 603 7.92 9.00 13.90
N ALA A 604 8.55 9.76 12.99
CA ALA A 604 7.87 10.64 12.03
C ALA A 604 6.88 9.85 11.15
N LYS A 605 7.30 8.68 10.65
CA LYS A 605 6.50 7.78 9.83
C LYS A 605 5.32 7.16 10.58
N GLU A 606 5.48 6.84 11.86
CA GLU A 606 4.36 6.33 12.67
C GLU A 606 3.35 7.45 12.95
N GLN A 607 3.82 8.67 13.28
CA GLN A 607 2.94 9.83 13.46
C GLN A 607 2.18 10.18 12.16
N SER A 608 2.87 10.27 11.01
CA SER A 608 2.21 10.54 9.72
C SER A 608 1.18 9.48 9.36
N SER A 609 1.46 8.21 9.66
CA SER A 609 0.54 7.10 9.44
C SER A 609 -0.71 7.20 10.31
N GLN A 610 -0.55 7.56 11.59
CA GLN A 610 -1.66 7.76 12.53
C GLN A 610 -2.53 8.97 12.16
N GLU A 611 -1.92 10.12 11.86
CA GLU A 611 -2.63 11.33 11.42
C GLU A 611 -3.34 11.11 10.08
N LEU A 612 -2.68 10.51 9.09
CA LEU A 612 -3.29 10.15 7.80
C LEU A 612 -4.47 9.19 7.97
N ARG A 613 -4.39 8.24 8.91
CA ARG A 613 -5.49 7.32 9.22
C ARG A 613 -6.66 8.04 9.87
N SER A 614 -6.40 8.95 10.82
CA SER A 614 -7.43 9.79 11.44
C SER A 614 -8.11 10.68 10.39
N LYS A 615 -7.33 11.35 9.54
CA LYS A 615 -7.85 12.24 8.48
C LYS A 615 -8.66 11.52 7.42
N LYS A 616 -8.31 10.28 7.06
CA LYS A 616 -9.12 9.44 6.18
C LYS A 616 -10.49 9.10 6.78
N ILE A 617 -10.53 8.78 8.08
CA ILE A 617 -11.79 8.52 8.79
C ILE A 617 -12.66 9.79 8.83
N GLU A 618 -12.08 10.96 9.07
CA GLU A 618 -12.78 12.25 8.97
C GLU A 618 -13.34 12.49 7.56
N VAL A 619 -12.53 12.31 6.51
CA VAL A 619 -12.95 12.42 5.10
C VAL A 619 -14.08 11.43 4.74
N GLU A 620 -14.02 10.19 5.23
CA GLU A 620 -15.06 9.18 5.01
C GLU A 620 -16.37 9.55 5.74
N GLN A 621 -16.29 10.06 6.98
CA GLN A 621 -17.45 10.53 7.75
C GLN A 621 -18.11 11.75 7.08
N PHE A 622 -17.34 12.77 6.70
CA PHE A 622 -17.87 13.94 6.00
C PHE A 622 -18.41 13.60 4.60
N ALA A 623 -17.80 12.66 3.88
CA ALA A 623 -18.33 12.19 2.59
C ALA A 623 -19.68 11.45 2.76
N GLY A 624 -19.82 10.61 3.79
CA GLY A 624 -21.08 9.95 4.12
C GLY A 624 -22.17 10.94 4.52
N ALA A 625 -21.85 11.94 5.32
CA ALA A 625 -22.77 13.02 5.70
C ALA A 625 -23.17 13.89 4.50
N LEU A 626 -22.24 14.15 3.56
CA LEU A 626 -22.53 14.90 2.34
C LEU A 626 -23.50 14.15 1.42
N GLU A 627 -23.32 12.84 1.22
CA GLU A 627 -24.23 12.04 0.39
C GLU A 627 -25.62 11.85 1.04
N GLN A 628 -25.71 11.82 2.37
CA GLN A 628 -26.99 11.89 3.08
C GLN A 628 -27.71 13.24 2.86
N LEU A 629 -26.99 14.36 3.01
CA LEU A 629 -27.54 15.70 2.78
C LEU A 629 -27.93 15.92 1.31
N ARG A 630 -27.16 15.35 0.37
CA ARG A 630 -27.51 15.29 -1.05
C ARG A 630 -28.84 14.55 -1.27
N GLY A 631 -29.00 13.37 -0.67
CA GLY A 631 -30.25 12.61 -0.73
C GLY A 631 -31.45 13.40 -0.18
N GLN A 632 -31.24 14.17 0.89
CA GLN A 632 -32.25 15.10 1.42
C GLN A 632 -32.57 16.23 0.44
N CYS A 633 -31.56 16.84 -0.21
CA CYS A 633 -31.77 17.86 -1.25
C CYS A 633 -32.54 17.29 -2.45
N GLU A 634 -32.16 16.11 -2.96
CA GLU A 634 -32.85 15.44 -4.05
C GLU A 634 -34.29 15.01 -3.68
N GLN A 635 -34.58 14.75 -2.41
CA GLN A 635 -35.94 14.48 -1.92
C GLN A 635 -36.76 15.76 -1.75
N LEU A 636 -36.18 16.82 -1.19
CA LEU A 636 -36.83 18.13 -1.03
C LEU A 636 -37.15 18.73 -2.40
N GLN A 637 -36.24 18.65 -3.38
CA GLN A 637 -36.51 19.11 -4.74
C GLN A 637 -37.71 18.37 -5.36
N LYS A 638 -37.76 17.03 -5.26
CA LYS A 638 -38.92 16.24 -5.73
C LYS A 638 -40.23 16.62 -5.03
N GLN A 639 -40.17 17.04 -3.76
CA GLN A 639 -41.34 17.54 -3.02
C GLN A 639 -41.74 18.95 -3.50
N VAL A 640 -40.79 19.84 -3.74
CA VAL A 640 -41.01 21.17 -4.36
C VAL A 640 -41.64 21.02 -5.75
N ASP A 641 -41.05 20.18 -6.62
CA ASP A 641 -41.53 19.92 -7.97
C ASP A 641 -42.95 19.35 -7.97
N SER A 642 -43.22 18.37 -7.09
CA SER A 642 -44.55 17.78 -6.92
C SER A 642 -45.57 18.76 -6.34
N CYS A 643 -45.15 19.68 -5.46
CA CYS A 643 -46.01 20.74 -4.93
C CYS A 643 -46.31 21.80 -6.00
N MET A 644 -45.30 22.18 -6.78
CA MET A 644 -45.42 23.09 -7.93
C MET A 644 -46.35 22.54 -9.00
N GLN A 645 -46.24 21.25 -9.33
CA GLN A 645 -47.15 20.60 -10.27
C GLN A 645 -48.58 20.53 -9.72
N ARG A 646 -48.79 20.13 -8.46
CA ARG A 646 -50.12 20.16 -7.80
C ARG A 646 -50.73 21.58 -7.78
N SER A 647 -49.90 22.60 -7.60
CA SER A 647 -50.28 24.01 -7.64
C SER A 647 -50.73 24.45 -9.03
N GLN A 648 -49.98 24.08 -10.08
CA GLN A 648 -50.31 24.35 -11.48
C GLN A 648 -51.58 23.59 -11.93
N ASP A 649 -51.67 22.29 -11.65
CA ASP A 649 -52.84 21.46 -11.96
C ASP A 649 -54.11 21.99 -11.29
N TRP A 650 -53.99 22.53 -10.07
CA TRP A 650 -55.11 23.15 -9.36
C TRP A 650 -55.54 24.47 -10.00
N GLU A 651 -54.61 25.35 -10.40
CA GLU A 651 -54.97 26.61 -11.07
C GLU A 651 -55.54 26.37 -12.48
N ILE A 652 -55.05 25.34 -13.20
CA ILE A 652 -55.63 24.87 -14.47
C ILE A 652 -57.05 24.31 -14.22
N SER A 653 -57.26 23.53 -13.15
CA SER A 653 -58.59 23.04 -12.77
C SER A 653 -59.54 24.15 -12.34
N ARG A 654 -59.06 25.19 -11.65
CA ARG A 654 -59.86 26.34 -11.24
C ARG A 654 -60.25 27.20 -12.44
N SER A 655 -59.28 27.61 -13.25
CA SER A 655 -59.53 28.43 -14.45
C SER A 655 -60.45 27.73 -15.46
N SER A 656 -60.28 26.43 -15.72
CA SER A 656 -61.21 25.67 -16.58
C SER A 656 -62.63 25.56 -16.01
N LYS A 657 -62.82 25.40 -14.69
CA LYS A 657 -64.15 25.48 -14.05
C LYS A 657 -64.76 26.87 -14.17
N VAL A 658 -63.98 27.93 -13.94
CA VAL A 658 -64.43 29.33 -14.07
C VAL A 658 -64.92 29.59 -15.50
N VAL A 659 -64.16 29.19 -16.52
CA VAL A 659 -64.55 29.31 -17.94
C VAL A 659 -65.80 28.46 -18.25
N SER A 660 -65.89 27.22 -17.74
CA SER A 660 -67.08 26.38 -17.92
C SER A 660 -68.34 27.07 -17.37
N ILE A 661 -68.26 27.59 -16.15
CA ILE A 661 -69.37 28.32 -15.51
C ILE A 661 -69.70 29.60 -16.30
N GLU A 662 -68.72 30.36 -16.77
CA GLU A 662 -68.96 31.53 -17.64
C GLU A 662 -69.70 31.16 -18.94
N THR A 663 -69.38 30.01 -19.55
CA THR A 663 -70.08 29.53 -20.75
C THR A 663 -71.52 29.06 -20.46
N GLU A 664 -71.76 28.32 -19.37
CA GLU A 664 -73.12 27.94 -18.93
C GLU A 664 -73.96 29.19 -18.61
N LEU A 665 -73.38 30.16 -17.91
CA LEU A 665 -74.03 31.39 -17.43
C LEU A 665 -74.37 32.31 -18.61
N LYS A 666 -73.51 32.37 -19.64
CA LYS A 666 -73.83 33.03 -20.92
C LYS A 666 -74.98 32.33 -21.64
N ALA A 667 -74.90 31.01 -21.85
CA ALA A 667 -75.94 30.25 -22.56
C ALA A 667 -77.31 30.32 -21.86
N ALA A 668 -77.33 30.31 -20.52
CA ALA A 668 -78.56 30.48 -19.74
C ALA A 668 -79.20 31.87 -19.93
N LYS A 669 -78.38 32.94 -19.98
CA LYS A 669 -78.86 34.31 -20.25
C LYS A 669 -79.37 34.50 -21.68
N GLU A 670 -78.70 33.92 -22.68
CA GLU A 670 -79.17 33.90 -24.08
C GLU A 670 -80.49 33.12 -24.21
N THR A 671 -80.64 32.00 -23.49
CA THR A 671 -81.91 31.23 -23.45
C THR A 671 -83.06 32.01 -22.80
N LEU A 672 -82.79 32.71 -21.68
CA LEU A 672 -83.77 33.57 -21.02
C LEU A 672 -84.29 34.68 -21.96
N GLN A 673 -83.38 35.30 -22.72
CA GLN A 673 -83.72 36.35 -23.68
C GLN A 673 -84.63 35.82 -24.80
N ALA A 674 -84.37 34.61 -25.32
CA ALA A 674 -85.23 33.96 -26.31
C ALA A 674 -86.62 33.59 -25.75
N THR A 675 -86.70 33.11 -24.50
CA THR A 675 -88.00 32.81 -23.84
C THR A 675 -88.83 34.07 -23.65
N ASN A 676 -88.20 35.19 -23.25
CA ASN A 676 -88.88 36.48 -23.08
C ASN A 676 -89.51 37.01 -24.39
N ALA A 677 -88.84 36.82 -25.54
CA ALA A 677 -89.40 37.21 -26.84
C ALA A 677 -90.65 36.38 -27.24
N SER A 678 -90.65 35.06 -26.96
CA SER A 678 -91.83 34.20 -27.14
C SER A 678 -92.99 34.63 -26.25
N PHE A 679 -92.71 34.90 -24.97
CA PHE A 679 -93.69 35.32 -23.98
C PHE A 679 -94.37 36.64 -24.37
N ALA A 680 -93.60 37.68 -24.71
CA ALA A 680 -94.13 39.00 -25.08
C ALA A 680 -95.03 38.93 -26.32
N THR A 681 -94.63 38.17 -27.35
CA THR A 681 -95.42 37.96 -28.58
C THR A 681 -96.75 37.28 -28.27
N THR A 682 -96.74 36.25 -27.42
CA THR A 682 -97.94 35.47 -27.08
C THR A 682 -98.88 36.27 -26.17
N TYR A 683 -98.35 37.13 -25.29
CA TYR A 683 -99.12 38.02 -24.42
C TYR A 683 -99.97 39.03 -25.21
N LEU A 684 -99.38 39.67 -26.23
CA LEU A 684 -100.10 40.63 -27.07
C LEU A 684 -101.33 40.01 -27.76
N GLN A 685 -101.20 38.77 -28.23
CA GLN A 685 -102.23 38.03 -28.96
C GLN A 685 -103.41 37.58 -28.07
N VAL A 686 -103.16 37.25 -26.80
CA VAL A 686 -104.23 36.96 -25.82
C VAL A 686 -104.92 38.24 -25.36
N SER A 687 -104.18 39.34 -25.19
CA SER A 687 -104.74 40.62 -24.72
C SER A 687 -105.73 41.23 -25.72
N SER A 688 -105.44 41.20 -27.03
CA SER A 688 -106.30 41.83 -28.05
C SER A 688 -107.58 41.03 -28.33
N THR A 689 -107.51 39.70 -28.20
CA THR A 689 -108.66 38.80 -28.42
C THR A 689 -109.67 38.85 -27.27
N MET A 690 -109.23 39.07 -26.02
CA MET A 690 -110.13 39.31 -24.88
C MET A 690 -111.03 40.53 -25.10
N THR A 691 -110.48 41.69 -25.46
CA THR A 691 -111.25 42.93 -25.66
C THR A 691 -112.31 42.83 -26.75
N ALA A 692 -112.07 42.03 -27.80
CA ALA A 692 -113.07 41.78 -28.84
C ALA A 692 -114.26 40.95 -28.30
N TRP A 693 -114.00 39.96 -27.44
CA TRP A 693 -115.02 39.08 -26.86
C TRP A 693 -115.89 39.79 -25.81
N GLU A 694 -115.33 40.74 -25.06
CA GLU A 694 -116.08 41.57 -24.10
C GLU A 694 -117.11 42.48 -24.78
N SER A 695 -116.77 43.08 -25.92
CA SER A 695 -117.71 43.92 -26.68
C SER A 695 -118.92 43.12 -27.16
N ARG A 696 -118.70 41.88 -27.64
CA ARG A 696 -119.75 41.01 -28.19
C ARG A 696 -120.76 40.50 -27.15
N MET A 697 -120.40 40.48 -25.86
CA MET A 697 -121.35 40.14 -24.79
C MET A 697 -122.44 41.20 -24.61
N LYS A 698 -122.12 42.50 -24.76
CA LYS A 698 -123.09 43.59 -24.54
C LYS A 698 -124.22 43.64 -25.57
N GLU A 699 -123.95 43.29 -26.83
CA GLU A 699 -125.00 43.18 -27.87
C GLU A 699 -126.05 42.11 -27.52
N LEU A 700 -125.62 41.01 -26.91
CA LEU A 700 -126.49 39.86 -26.63
C LEU A 700 -127.42 40.06 -25.43
N GLU A 701 -127.05 40.90 -24.45
CA GLU A 701 -127.88 41.16 -23.27
C GLU A 701 -129.11 42.04 -23.56
N GLN A 702 -129.05 42.89 -24.60
CA GLN A 702 -130.13 43.83 -24.95
C GLN A 702 -131.33 43.12 -25.62
N THR A 703 -131.05 42.22 -26.57
CA THR A 703 -132.05 41.57 -27.44
C THR A 703 -133.02 40.63 -26.70
N LEU A 704 -132.72 40.28 -25.44
CA LEU A 704 -133.53 39.36 -24.64
C LEU A 704 -134.81 40.01 -24.05
N LYS A 705 -134.91 41.34 -24.10
CA LYS A 705 -135.81 42.11 -23.21
C LYS A 705 -137.20 42.41 -23.80
N ASP A 706 -137.31 42.50 -25.11
CA ASP A 706 -138.49 43.09 -25.78
C ASP A 706 -139.55 42.06 -26.25
N GLY A 707 -139.37 40.78 -25.90
CA GLY A 707 -140.10 39.65 -26.52
C GLY A 707 -141.19 38.96 -25.68
N MET A 708 -141.61 39.50 -24.53
CA MET A 708 -142.33 38.71 -23.50
C MET A 708 -143.81 39.05 -23.23
N GLU A 709 -144.45 39.99 -23.94
CA GLU A 709 -145.72 40.62 -23.47
C GLU A 709 -147.05 40.23 -24.17
N SER A 710 -147.18 39.14 -24.95
CA SER A 710 -148.47 38.84 -25.64
C SER A 710 -148.99 37.39 -25.68
N TRP A 711 -150.22 37.25 -25.14
CA TRP A 711 -151.31 36.26 -25.41
C TRP A 711 -151.37 34.90 -24.64
N PRO A 712 -152.58 34.39 -24.23
CA PRO A 712 -152.69 33.24 -23.32
C PRO A 712 -153.64 32.07 -23.72
N LEU A 713 -153.61 31.01 -22.89
CA LEU A 713 -154.67 30.02 -22.54
C LEU A 713 -155.19 28.93 -23.53
N SER A 714 -155.07 27.68 -23.04
CA SER A 714 -156.07 26.58 -23.01
C SER A 714 -156.10 25.39 -24.03
N THR A 715 -156.16 24.19 -23.43
CA THR A 715 -156.83 22.91 -23.83
C THR A 715 -156.38 21.98 -24.99
N GLN A 716 -156.15 20.72 -24.57
CA GLN A 716 -156.60 19.42 -25.14
C GLN A 716 -155.81 18.64 -26.23
N ASN A 717 -155.44 17.42 -25.81
CA ASN A 717 -155.29 16.12 -26.49
C ASN A 717 -155.02 16.03 -28.00
N ILE A 718 -153.82 15.54 -28.33
CA ILE A 718 -153.66 14.38 -29.22
C ILE A 718 -152.81 13.32 -28.48
N GLU A 719 -153.33 12.10 -28.34
CA GLU A 719 -152.63 10.94 -27.78
C GLU A 719 -151.91 10.12 -28.88
N PHE A 720 -151.38 8.93 -28.53
CA PHE A 720 -151.06 7.83 -29.46
C PHE A 720 -149.98 8.14 -30.54
N GLN A 721 -148.70 7.85 -30.36
CA GLN A 721 -148.14 6.64 -29.75
C GLN A 721 -146.71 6.83 -29.25
N GLN A 722 -146.37 6.14 -28.16
CA GLN A 722 -145.44 4.99 -28.15
C GLN A 722 -145.13 4.63 -26.68
N GLU A 723 -146.18 4.49 -25.87
CA GLU A 723 -146.12 4.10 -24.46
C GLU A 723 -146.25 2.57 -24.27
N ARG A 724 -146.29 1.84 -25.40
CA ARG A 724 -146.46 0.38 -25.48
C ARG A 724 -145.24 -0.42 -24.98
N GLY A 725 -144.10 0.22 -24.77
CA GLY A 725 -142.98 -0.33 -24.01
C GLY A 725 -143.24 -0.31 -22.50
N ASN A 726 -143.15 0.87 -21.88
CA ASN A 726 -143.24 1.05 -20.43
C ASN A 726 -144.51 0.47 -19.81
N VAL A 727 -145.71 0.86 -20.27
CA VAL A 727 -146.97 0.43 -19.62
C VAL A 727 -147.24 -1.07 -19.83
N ARG A 728 -146.72 -1.69 -20.90
CA ARG A 728 -146.76 -3.17 -21.04
C ARG A 728 -145.76 -3.83 -20.08
N PHE A 729 -144.57 -3.26 -19.92
CA PHE A 729 -143.55 -3.74 -18.98
C PHE A 729 -144.00 -3.65 -17.52
N GLU A 730 -144.60 -2.53 -17.10
CA GLU A 730 -145.15 -2.35 -15.75
C GLU A 730 -146.36 -3.26 -15.49
N LYS A 731 -147.30 -3.38 -16.43
CA LYS A 731 -148.45 -4.30 -16.27
C LYS A 731 -148.04 -5.77 -16.25
N LEU A 732 -147.00 -6.17 -16.98
CA LEU A 732 -146.45 -7.53 -16.91
C LEU A 732 -145.72 -7.78 -15.58
N LEU A 733 -144.99 -6.79 -15.05
CA LEU A 733 -144.41 -6.84 -13.70
C LEU A 733 -145.48 -7.01 -12.62
N GLN A 734 -146.57 -6.24 -12.71
CA GLN A 734 -147.68 -6.34 -11.76
C GLN A 734 -148.40 -7.69 -11.87
N LYS A 735 -148.72 -8.15 -13.08
CA LYS A 735 -149.37 -9.47 -13.28
C LYS A 735 -148.49 -10.63 -12.80
N HIS A 736 -147.17 -10.56 -12.98
CA HIS A 736 -146.22 -11.56 -12.46
C HIS A 736 -146.29 -11.68 -10.94
N ALA A 737 -146.34 -10.54 -10.22
CA ALA A 737 -146.49 -10.53 -8.76
C ALA A 737 -147.85 -11.11 -8.30
N GLU A 738 -148.95 -10.75 -8.98
CA GLU A 738 -150.31 -11.25 -8.67
C GLU A 738 -150.44 -12.76 -8.91
N LEU A 739 -150.00 -13.28 -10.07
CA LEU A 739 -149.97 -14.71 -10.38
C LEU A 739 -149.11 -15.49 -9.38
N SER A 740 -147.94 -14.95 -9.01
CA SER A 740 -147.05 -15.52 -8.00
C SER A 740 -147.71 -15.67 -6.62
N GLN A 741 -148.73 -14.87 -6.30
CA GLN A 741 -149.51 -15.02 -5.07
C GLN A 741 -150.63 -16.07 -5.25
N GLN A 742 -151.31 -16.08 -6.40
CA GLN A 742 -152.44 -16.99 -6.66
C GLN A 742 -152.06 -18.47 -6.66
N VAL A 743 -150.92 -18.87 -7.25
CA VAL A 743 -150.45 -20.27 -7.25
C VAL A 743 -150.49 -20.87 -5.83
N ARG A 744 -149.90 -20.16 -4.87
CA ARG A 744 -149.78 -20.61 -3.46
C ARG A 744 -151.11 -20.81 -2.74
N MET A 745 -152.17 -20.13 -3.18
CA MET A 745 -153.53 -20.29 -2.63
C MET A 745 -154.27 -21.51 -3.20
N VAL A 746 -154.09 -21.81 -4.49
CA VAL A 746 -154.80 -22.94 -5.12
C VAL A 746 -154.22 -24.27 -4.65
N GLU A 747 -152.89 -24.36 -4.49
CA GLU A 747 -152.22 -25.58 -4.02
C GLU A 747 -152.68 -26.02 -2.61
N THR A 748 -152.88 -25.08 -1.70
CA THR A 748 -153.40 -25.39 -0.34
C THR A 748 -154.88 -25.81 -0.34
N SER A 749 -155.68 -25.33 -1.28
CA SER A 749 -157.10 -25.71 -1.41
C SER A 749 -157.27 -27.17 -1.89
N PHE A 750 -156.39 -27.60 -2.80
CA PHE A 750 -156.46 -28.93 -3.43
C PHE A 750 -156.34 -30.07 -2.42
N GLU A 751 -155.33 -30.01 -1.53
CA GLU A 751 -155.07 -31.07 -0.54
C GLU A 751 -156.21 -31.28 0.47
N MET A 752 -156.94 -30.21 0.82
CA MET A 752 -158.05 -30.31 1.78
C MET A 752 -159.25 -31.05 1.19
N LYS A 753 -159.62 -30.77 -0.06
CA LYS A 753 -160.80 -31.39 -0.70
C LYS A 753 -160.58 -32.87 -1.01
N GLY A 754 -159.36 -33.29 -1.34
CA GLY A 754 -158.98 -34.69 -1.57
C GLY A 754 -159.49 -35.65 -0.48
N LYS A 755 -159.24 -35.29 0.78
CA LYS A 755 -159.53 -36.12 1.96
C LYS A 755 -161.03 -36.24 2.29
N ALA A 756 -161.87 -35.34 1.77
CA ALA A 756 -163.32 -35.35 2.04
C ALA A 756 -164.08 -36.37 1.19
N LEU A 757 -163.61 -36.66 -0.03
CA LEU A 757 -164.28 -37.54 -0.99
C LEU A 757 -164.26 -39.01 -0.56
N GLU A 758 -163.11 -39.50 -0.09
CA GLU A 758 -162.89 -40.91 0.28
C GLU A 758 -163.72 -41.38 1.48
N ALA A 759 -164.20 -40.46 2.32
CA ALA A 759 -165.05 -40.76 3.47
C ALA A 759 -166.48 -41.08 3.02
N PHE A 760 -167.06 -40.23 2.16
CA PHE A 760 -168.47 -40.32 1.76
C PHE A 760 -168.80 -41.60 0.98
N GLN A 761 -167.86 -42.10 0.16
CA GLN A 761 -168.09 -43.29 -0.69
C GLN A 761 -168.36 -44.60 0.09
N ARG A 762 -168.08 -44.67 1.40
CA ARG A 762 -168.17 -45.91 2.19
C ARG A 762 -169.53 -46.16 2.85
N ASN A 763 -170.25 -45.12 3.28
CA ASN A 763 -171.48 -45.30 4.08
C ASN A 763 -172.74 -45.67 3.27
N VAL A 764 -172.72 -45.46 1.95
CA VAL A 764 -173.92 -45.47 1.09
C VAL A 764 -174.55 -46.86 0.92
N ALA A 765 -173.76 -47.94 1.02
CA ALA A 765 -174.22 -49.28 0.62
C ALA A 765 -175.20 -49.96 1.60
N THR A 766 -175.41 -49.42 2.80
CA THR A 766 -176.11 -50.11 3.90
C THR A 766 -177.22 -49.31 4.59
N SER A 767 -177.28 -47.98 4.43
CA SER A 767 -178.32 -47.16 5.04
C SER A 767 -179.46 -46.85 4.07
N VAL A 768 -180.69 -46.88 4.57
CA VAL A 768 -181.90 -46.45 3.83
C VAL A 768 -182.11 -44.93 3.95
N VAL A 769 -181.40 -44.26 4.87
CA VAL A 769 -181.56 -42.82 5.17
C VAL A 769 -180.18 -42.15 5.32
N CYS A 770 -180.03 -40.94 4.77
CA CYS A 770 -178.75 -40.24 4.70
C CYS A 770 -178.36 -39.65 6.06
N ASP A 771 -177.15 -39.95 6.51
CA ASP A 771 -176.55 -39.45 7.74
C ASP A 771 -176.29 -37.94 7.75
N LYS A 772 -176.21 -37.29 6.58
CA LYS A 772 -175.88 -35.86 6.43
C LYS A 772 -177.08 -34.92 6.31
N CYS A 773 -178.20 -35.39 5.76
CA CYS A 773 -179.39 -34.57 5.52
C CYS A 773 -180.70 -35.19 6.08
N LEU A 774 -180.63 -36.42 6.60
CA LEU A 774 -181.74 -37.17 7.20
C LEU A 774 -182.94 -37.40 6.25
N GLN A 775 -182.71 -37.31 4.93
CA GLN A 775 -183.64 -37.74 3.87
C GLN A 775 -183.34 -39.19 3.44
N PRO A 776 -184.30 -39.92 2.83
CA PRO A 776 -184.05 -41.26 2.27
C PRO A 776 -182.88 -41.27 1.28
N ILE A 777 -182.07 -42.33 1.28
CA ILE A 777 -181.04 -42.52 0.24
C ILE A 777 -181.71 -43.08 -1.00
N ASP A 778 -182.14 -42.18 -1.88
CA ASP A 778 -182.46 -42.50 -3.27
C ASP A 778 -181.22 -42.40 -4.19
N ALA A 779 -181.40 -42.83 -5.44
CA ALA A 779 -180.34 -42.80 -6.44
C ALA A 779 -179.90 -41.39 -6.85
N ALA A 780 -180.75 -40.37 -6.67
CA ALA A 780 -180.41 -38.99 -6.99
C ALA A 780 -179.50 -38.41 -5.90
N HIS A 781 -179.88 -38.53 -4.63
CA HIS A 781 -179.18 -37.90 -3.51
C HIS A 781 -177.75 -38.43 -3.31
N SER A 782 -177.57 -39.75 -3.46
CA SER A 782 -176.25 -40.40 -3.45
C SER A 782 -175.36 -39.89 -4.59
N SER A 783 -175.87 -39.95 -5.83
CA SER A 783 -175.12 -39.58 -7.03
C SER A 783 -174.73 -38.10 -7.06
N GLN A 784 -175.64 -37.22 -6.67
CA GLN A 784 -175.46 -35.77 -6.67
C GLN A 784 -174.36 -35.34 -5.67
N SER A 785 -174.38 -35.92 -4.47
CA SER A 785 -173.36 -35.67 -3.44
C SER A 785 -171.95 -36.15 -3.86
N LEU A 786 -171.88 -37.29 -4.56
CA LEU A 786 -170.63 -37.85 -5.10
C LEU A 786 -170.08 -37.04 -6.28
N LEU A 787 -170.95 -36.59 -7.18
CA LEU A 787 -170.61 -35.72 -8.29
C LEU A 787 -170.05 -34.38 -7.79
N GLN A 788 -170.73 -33.76 -6.83
CA GLN A 788 -170.34 -32.45 -6.30
C GLN A 788 -168.91 -32.47 -5.74
N LEU A 789 -168.60 -33.40 -4.81
CA LEU A 789 -167.25 -33.51 -4.23
C LEU A 789 -166.17 -33.83 -5.26
N LYS A 790 -166.47 -34.59 -6.33
CA LYS A 790 -165.54 -34.83 -7.44
C LYS A 790 -165.33 -33.59 -8.30
N SER A 791 -166.39 -32.86 -8.66
CA SER A 791 -166.31 -31.64 -9.48
C SER A 791 -165.57 -30.51 -8.78
N GLU A 792 -165.68 -30.40 -7.45
CA GLU A 792 -164.92 -29.43 -6.66
C GLU A 792 -163.41 -29.75 -6.68
N LEU A 793 -163.05 -31.04 -6.63
CA LEU A 793 -161.66 -31.51 -6.71
C LEU A 793 -161.01 -31.25 -8.07
N THR A 794 -161.68 -31.60 -9.17
CA THR A 794 -161.14 -31.36 -10.53
C THR A 794 -161.03 -29.88 -10.84
N THR A 795 -162.03 -29.07 -10.48
CA THR A 795 -162.01 -27.61 -10.69
C THR A 795 -160.77 -26.96 -10.05
N ILE A 796 -160.36 -27.39 -8.85
CA ILE A 796 -159.17 -26.86 -8.16
C ILE A 796 -157.87 -27.38 -8.81
N SER A 797 -157.85 -28.62 -9.32
CA SER A 797 -156.71 -29.16 -10.09
C SER A 797 -156.44 -28.33 -11.35
N ASP A 798 -157.48 -28.06 -12.13
CA ASP A 798 -157.36 -27.36 -13.42
C ASP A 798 -156.95 -25.89 -13.22
N GLN A 799 -157.47 -25.24 -12.16
CA GLN A 799 -157.03 -23.91 -11.74
C GLN A 799 -155.55 -23.87 -11.38
N ARG A 800 -155.02 -24.91 -10.71
CA ARG A 800 -153.61 -24.97 -10.31
C ARG A 800 -152.68 -24.97 -11.52
N GLU A 801 -152.92 -25.85 -12.50
CA GLU A 801 -152.03 -25.95 -13.67
C GLU A 801 -152.10 -24.70 -14.55
N HIS A 802 -153.27 -24.08 -14.69
CA HIS A 802 -153.46 -22.85 -15.46
C HIS A 802 -152.62 -21.68 -14.92
N VAL A 803 -152.68 -21.41 -13.61
CA VAL A 803 -152.01 -20.25 -13.01
C VAL A 803 -150.48 -20.39 -13.05
N VAL A 804 -149.94 -21.61 -12.89
CA VAL A 804 -148.48 -21.85 -13.05
C VAL A 804 -148.03 -21.56 -14.48
N LYS A 805 -148.76 -22.05 -15.49
CA LYS A 805 -148.42 -21.82 -16.92
C LYS A 805 -148.52 -20.36 -17.34
N GLU A 806 -149.41 -19.56 -16.75
CA GLU A 806 -149.42 -18.11 -17.04
C GLU A 806 -148.20 -17.37 -16.48
N LEU A 807 -147.67 -17.80 -15.33
CA LEU A 807 -146.54 -17.14 -14.68
C LEU A 807 -145.24 -17.26 -15.51
N GLU A 808 -144.90 -18.48 -15.96
CA GLU A 808 -143.69 -18.73 -16.76
C GLU A 808 -143.70 -17.96 -18.10
N ASN A 809 -144.85 -17.92 -18.77
CA ASN A 809 -145.01 -17.16 -20.03
C ASN A 809 -144.84 -15.65 -19.82
N THR A 810 -145.23 -15.13 -18.65
CA THR A 810 -145.12 -13.69 -18.30
C THR A 810 -143.65 -13.25 -18.17
N GLU A 811 -142.77 -14.10 -17.63
CA GLU A 811 -141.33 -13.79 -17.55
C GLU A 811 -140.63 -13.71 -18.92
N LEU A 812 -141.03 -14.56 -19.86
CA LEU A 812 -140.39 -14.64 -21.18
C LEU A 812 -140.70 -13.41 -22.05
N GLU A 813 -141.90 -12.85 -21.90
CA GLU A 813 -142.32 -11.57 -22.52
C GLU A 813 -141.50 -10.38 -22.00
N LEU A 814 -141.33 -10.26 -20.68
CA LEU A 814 -140.59 -9.17 -20.03
C LEU A 814 -139.14 -9.01 -20.54
N LYS A 815 -138.47 -10.13 -20.85
CA LYS A 815 -137.12 -10.12 -21.45
C LYS A 815 -137.08 -9.62 -22.90
N LYS A 816 -138.13 -9.84 -23.69
CA LYS A 816 -138.20 -9.41 -25.10
C LYS A 816 -138.47 -7.91 -25.23
N ILE A 817 -139.44 -7.40 -24.47
CA ILE A 817 -139.88 -6.00 -24.56
C ILE A 817 -138.75 -5.02 -24.23
N ARG A 818 -137.93 -5.31 -23.20
CA ARG A 818 -136.80 -4.47 -22.80
C ARG A 818 -135.77 -4.24 -23.92
N LYS A 819 -135.68 -5.13 -24.91
CA LYS A 819 -134.74 -5.00 -26.05
C LYS A 819 -135.29 -4.19 -27.22
N ILE A 820 -136.60 -4.04 -27.33
CA ILE A 820 -137.28 -3.27 -28.39
C ILE A 820 -137.30 -1.77 -28.04
N MET A 821 -137.51 -1.45 -26.76
CA MET A 821 -137.59 -0.08 -26.24
C MET A 821 -136.37 0.79 -26.55
N GLU A 822 -135.17 0.20 -26.59
CA GLU A 822 -133.93 0.93 -26.89
C GLU A 822 -133.83 1.36 -28.37
N GLN A 823 -134.51 0.65 -29.28
CA GLN A 823 -134.54 0.97 -30.71
C GLN A 823 -135.65 1.99 -31.04
N GLU A 824 -136.81 1.89 -30.38
CA GLU A 824 -137.93 2.83 -30.54
C GLU A 824 -137.57 4.27 -30.13
N LYS A 825 -136.72 4.40 -29.10
CA LYS A 825 -136.18 5.65 -28.55
C LYS A 825 -135.59 6.60 -29.62
N LEU A 826 -134.93 6.04 -30.64
CA LEU A 826 -134.23 6.79 -31.70
C LEU A 826 -135.15 7.25 -32.86
N ALA A 827 -136.40 6.79 -32.92
CA ALA A 827 -137.34 7.15 -33.98
C ALA A 827 -138.24 8.35 -33.63
N ARG A 828 -138.55 8.55 -32.34
CA ARG A 828 -139.37 9.65 -31.80
C ARG A 828 -138.80 11.05 -32.06
N GLU A 829 -137.49 11.12 -32.27
CA GLU A 829 -136.73 12.37 -32.37
C GLU A 829 -137.06 13.15 -33.67
N ALA A 830 -137.70 12.52 -34.66
CA ALA A 830 -138.08 13.14 -35.93
C ALA A 830 -139.44 13.89 -35.90
N GLU A 831 -140.52 13.27 -35.40
CA GLU A 831 -141.88 13.81 -35.53
C GLU A 831 -142.21 14.82 -34.41
N SER A 832 -141.82 14.52 -33.16
CA SER A 832 -142.01 15.43 -32.02
C SER A 832 -141.29 16.77 -32.23
N ALA A 833 -140.18 16.77 -32.97
CA ALA A 833 -139.45 17.97 -33.33
C ALA A 833 -140.31 19.00 -34.07
N LYS A 834 -141.33 18.59 -34.84
CA LYS A 834 -142.11 19.50 -35.70
C LYS A 834 -143.21 20.28 -34.98
N GLN A 835 -143.82 19.69 -33.94
CA GLN A 835 -144.75 20.40 -33.05
C GLN A 835 -144.06 21.03 -31.84
N LYS A 836 -142.92 20.49 -31.39
CA LYS A 836 -142.03 21.26 -30.53
C LYS A 836 -141.53 22.51 -31.22
N GLN A 837 -141.10 22.45 -32.48
CA GLN A 837 -140.47 23.56 -33.23
C GLN A 837 -141.14 24.93 -33.04
N LEU A 838 -142.48 25.03 -32.91
CA LEU A 838 -143.15 26.31 -32.67
C LEU A 838 -143.07 26.83 -31.22
N GLN A 839 -143.23 25.96 -30.20
CA GLN A 839 -143.01 26.32 -28.80
C GLN A 839 -141.51 26.44 -28.44
N GLU A 840 -140.70 25.62 -29.09
CA GLU A 840 -139.26 25.50 -28.89
C GLU A 840 -138.55 26.69 -29.57
N ALA A 841 -139.00 27.21 -30.72
CA ALA A 841 -138.41 28.40 -31.36
C ALA A 841 -138.41 29.64 -30.45
N LEU A 842 -139.55 29.91 -29.80
CA LEU A 842 -139.67 31.05 -28.86
C LEU A 842 -138.77 30.85 -27.63
N LYS A 843 -138.57 29.60 -27.20
CA LYS A 843 -137.74 29.25 -26.03
C LYS A 843 -136.25 29.11 -26.35
N GLN A 844 -135.91 28.72 -27.58
CA GLN A 844 -134.55 28.61 -28.11
C GLN A 844 -133.95 29.98 -28.39
N SER A 845 -134.74 30.94 -28.89
CA SER A 845 -134.31 32.33 -29.01
C SER A 845 -133.74 32.84 -27.67
N SER A 846 -134.51 32.71 -26.59
CA SER A 846 -134.10 33.13 -25.25
C SER A 846 -132.95 32.32 -24.64
N THR A 847 -132.93 30.99 -24.83
CA THR A 847 -131.91 30.12 -24.20
C THR A 847 -130.58 30.05 -24.96
N ASN A 848 -130.58 30.21 -26.29
CA ASN A 848 -129.36 30.20 -27.09
C ASN A 848 -128.48 31.43 -26.78
N ILE A 849 -129.10 32.62 -26.71
CA ILE A 849 -128.45 33.89 -26.28
C ILE A 849 -127.81 33.73 -24.89
N LEU A 850 -128.57 33.20 -23.91
CA LEU A 850 -128.07 32.90 -22.57
C LEU A 850 -126.91 31.88 -22.55
N SER A 851 -126.88 30.92 -23.49
CA SER A 851 -125.81 29.92 -23.56
C SER A 851 -124.48 30.50 -24.09
N GLN A 852 -124.55 31.40 -25.07
CA GLN A 852 -123.37 32.06 -25.64
C GLN A 852 -122.72 33.03 -24.64
N LEU A 853 -123.54 33.82 -23.94
CA LEU A 853 -123.10 34.72 -22.86
C LEU A 853 -122.32 33.99 -21.75
N ASN A 854 -122.80 32.83 -21.31
CA ASN A 854 -122.14 32.06 -20.25
C ASN A 854 -120.80 31.47 -20.69
N ARG A 855 -120.66 31.00 -21.94
CA ARG A 855 -119.36 30.52 -22.45
C ARG A 855 -118.34 31.64 -22.54
N LEU A 856 -118.69 32.75 -23.20
CA LEU A 856 -117.80 33.92 -23.32
C LEU A 856 -117.29 34.39 -21.95
N ARG A 857 -118.21 34.53 -20.97
CA ARG A 857 -117.90 34.92 -19.59
C ARG A 857 -116.93 33.94 -18.88
N GLN A 858 -116.99 32.65 -19.19
CA GLN A 858 -116.08 31.64 -18.62
C GLN A 858 -114.68 31.69 -19.26
N HIS A 859 -114.56 31.91 -20.57
CA HIS A 859 -113.26 32.01 -21.26
C HIS A 859 -112.52 33.32 -20.96
N VAL A 860 -113.22 34.45 -20.88
CA VAL A 860 -112.63 35.74 -20.48
C VAL A 860 -112.06 35.65 -19.05
N SER A 861 -112.79 35.00 -18.14
CA SER A 861 -112.34 34.78 -16.75
C SER A 861 -111.05 33.95 -16.65
N SER A 862 -110.94 32.84 -17.39
CA SER A 862 -109.75 31.99 -17.36
C SER A 862 -108.53 32.66 -17.99
N ALA A 863 -108.72 33.45 -19.04
CA ALA A 863 -107.66 34.26 -19.65
C ALA A 863 -107.18 35.37 -18.71
N GLN A 864 -108.09 36.09 -18.05
CA GLN A 864 -107.77 37.15 -17.08
C GLN A 864 -106.92 36.63 -15.91
N MET A 865 -107.20 35.42 -15.41
CA MET A 865 -106.42 34.80 -14.32
C MET A 865 -104.97 34.53 -14.73
N VAL A 866 -104.73 34.09 -15.97
CA VAL A 866 -103.38 33.88 -16.51
C VAL A 866 -102.69 35.23 -16.78
N LEU A 867 -103.39 36.22 -17.36
CA LEU A 867 -102.87 37.57 -17.56
C LEU A 867 -102.43 38.23 -16.23
N ASN A 868 -103.25 38.15 -15.19
CA ASN A 868 -102.93 38.71 -13.86
C ASN A 868 -101.66 38.10 -13.25
N THR A 869 -101.35 36.84 -13.58
CA THR A 869 -100.12 36.16 -13.16
C THR A 869 -98.91 36.60 -14.02
N ALA A 870 -99.14 37.01 -15.27
CA ALA A 870 -98.13 37.47 -16.22
C ALA A 870 -97.75 38.96 -16.08
N VAL A 871 -98.67 39.83 -15.63
CA VAL A 871 -98.45 41.29 -15.50
C VAL A 871 -97.16 41.69 -14.77
N PRO A 872 -96.74 41.05 -13.65
CA PRO A 872 -95.47 41.39 -12.99
C PRO A 872 -94.25 41.14 -13.88
N LEU A 873 -94.26 40.08 -14.69
CA LEU A 873 -93.15 39.69 -15.57
C LEU A 873 -93.04 40.61 -16.79
N VAL A 874 -94.17 41.11 -17.31
CA VAL A 874 -94.19 42.13 -18.36
C VAL A 874 -93.59 43.44 -17.85
N ARG A 875 -93.96 43.89 -16.64
CA ARG A 875 -93.40 45.11 -16.03
C ARG A 875 -91.88 45.02 -15.84
N ALA A 876 -91.36 43.86 -15.46
CA ALA A 876 -89.93 43.58 -15.33
C ALA A 876 -89.19 43.37 -16.67
N SER A 877 -89.84 43.61 -17.82
CA SER A 877 -89.26 43.43 -19.17
C SER A 877 -89.29 44.69 -20.04
N ASN A 878 -89.87 45.79 -19.54
CA ASN A 878 -90.19 46.99 -20.33
C ASN A 878 -89.28 48.21 -20.04
N GLU A 879 -88.14 48.04 -19.38
CA GLU A 879 -87.18 49.16 -19.19
C GLU A 879 -86.40 49.48 -20.49
N ASP A 880 -86.27 48.53 -21.42
CA ASP A 880 -85.59 48.69 -22.72
C ASP A 880 -86.46 48.22 -23.91
N SER A 881 -87.42 49.04 -24.36
CA SER A 881 -87.84 49.19 -25.78
C SER A 881 -89.12 50.00 -25.95
N SER A 882 -89.09 51.06 -26.76
CA SER A 882 -90.28 51.82 -27.17
C SER A 882 -90.87 51.31 -28.48
N CYS A 883 -92.17 51.01 -28.52
CA CYS A 883 -92.94 50.90 -29.77
C CYS A 883 -94.38 51.37 -29.55
N THR A 884 -94.91 52.17 -30.49
CA THR A 884 -96.26 52.73 -30.43
C THR A 884 -97.29 51.76 -31.04
N VAL A 885 -98.54 51.86 -30.58
CA VAL A 885 -99.67 51.09 -31.12
C VAL A 885 -100.52 52.04 -31.96
N ASP A 886 -100.65 51.74 -33.26
CA ASP A 886 -101.47 52.51 -34.19
C ASP A 886 -102.32 51.60 -35.08
N GLU A 887 -103.46 52.17 -35.50
CA GLU A 887 -104.45 51.74 -36.48
C GLU A 887 -105.25 50.42 -36.27
N VAL A 888 -106.51 50.49 -36.67
CA VAL A 888 -107.53 49.44 -36.61
C VAL A 888 -107.74 48.85 -38.00
N ALA A 889 -107.84 47.53 -38.12
CA ALA A 889 -108.18 46.84 -39.35
C ALA A 889 -109.45 46.00 -39.20
N GLU A 890 -110.48 46.27 -40.00
CA GLU A 890 -111.76 45.55 -39.98
C GLU A 890 -111.64 44.18 -40.68
N GLY A 891 -111.66 43.10 -39.90
CA GLY A 891 -111.67 41.71 -40.39
C GLY A 891 -113.09 41.13 -40.47
N LYS A 892 -113.51 40.66 -41.65
CA LYS A 892 -114.88 40.14 -41.88
C LYS A 892 -115.05 38.69 -41.43
N SER A 893 -116.09 38.43 -40.64
CA SER A 893 -116.93 37.22 -40.62
C SER A 893 -116.28 35.88 -41.03
N GLU A 894 -115.61 35.21 -40.09
CA GLU A 894 -115.35 33.76 -40.12
C GLU A 894 -115.84 33.09 -38.82
N GLU A 895 -115.96 31.75 -38.82
CA GLU A 895 -116.71 31.02 -37.79
C GLU A 895 -116.13 31.12 -36.37
N PHE A 896 -117.00 31.46 -35.42
CA PHE A 896 -116.73 31.63 -33.98
C PHE A 896 -115.91 30.48 -33.34
N ALA A 897 -116.18 29.23 -33.76
CA ALA A 897 -115.51 28.03 -33.25
C ALA A 897 -114.03 27.89 -33.68
N SER A 898 -113.57 28.65 -34.68
CA SER A 898 -112.16 28.71 -35.09
C SER A 898 -111.34 29.51 -34.08
N GLN A 899 -111.83 30.71 -33.73
CA GLN A 899 -111.16 31.66 -32.83
C GLN A 899 -111.01 31.09 -31.41
N GLU A 900 -112.05 30.39 -30.91
CA GLU A 900 -112.05 29.73 -29.59
C GLU A 900 -110.87 28.76 -29.39
N ARG A 901 -110.48 28.00 -30.44
CA ARG A 901 -109.37 27.04 -30.37
C ARG A 901 -108.01 27.73 -30.36
N SER A 902 -107.81 28.75 -31.18
CA SER A 902 -106.57 29.54 -31.23
C SER A 902 -106.32 30.22 -29.88
N PHE A 903 -107.34 30.85 -29.31
CA PHE A 903 -107.27 31.53 -28.02
C PHE A 903 -106.83 30.60 -26.88
N LEU A 904 -107.45 29.42 -26.77
CA LEU A 904 -107.09 28.41 -25.78
C LEU A 904 -105.64 27.88 -25.98
N GLY A 905 -105.20 27.74 -27.22
CA GLY A 905 -103.81 27.36 -27.55
C GLY A 905 -102.79 28.41 -27.07
N HIS A 906 -103.08 29.70 -27.27
CA HIS A 906 -102.19 30.78 -26.83
C HIS A 906 -102.12 30.88 -25.29
N ILE A 907 -103.25 30.72 -24.59
CA ILE A 907 -103.28 30.67 -23.11
C ILE A 907 -102.42 29.51 -22.58
N LEU A 908 -102.50 28.33 -23.20
CA LEU A 908 -101.70 27.17 -22.80
C LEU A 908 -100.20 27.45 -22.98
N LYS A 909 -99.80 28.00 -24.13
CA LYS A 909 -98.39 28.36 -24.41
C LYS A 909 -97.87 29.40 -23.43
N LEU A 910 -98.64 30.45 -23.14
CA LEU A 910 -98.24 31.54 -22.24
C LEU A 910 -97.99 31.01 -20.81
N LYS A 911 -98.78 30.04 -20.35
CA LYS A 911 -98.53 29.34 -19.07
C LYS A 911 -97.20 28.58 -19.07
N THR A 912 -96.83 27.93 -20.17
CA THR A 912 -95.54 27.23 -20.32
C THR A 912 -94.36 28.19 -20.31
N ASP A 913 -94.45 29.31 -21.05
CA ASP A 913 -93.39 30.32 -21.14
C ASP A 913 -93.11 31.02 -19.80
N VAL A 914 -94.12 31.15 -18.93
CA VAL A 914 -93.95 31.62 -17.53
C VAL A 914 -93.17 30.60 -16.68
N GLN A 915 -93.45 29.30 -16.84
CA GLN A 915 -92.79 28.25 -16.06
C GLN A 915 -91.32 28.04 -16.47
N SER A 916 -91.00 28.17 -17.76
CA SER A 916 -89.61 28.11 -18.25
C SER A 916 -88.80 29.34 -17.87
N ARG A 917 -89.38 30.55 -17.90
CA ARG A 917 -88.70 31.77 -17.43
C ARG A 917 -88.22 31.65 -15.98
N LEU A 918 -89.10 31.20 -15.07
CA LEU A 918 -88.79 31.07 -13.65
C LEU A 918 -87.68 30.05 -13.34
N SER A 919 -87.63 28.93 -14.08
CA SER A 919 -86.56 27.94 -13.89
C SER A 919 -85.21 28.43 -14.41
N ILE A 920 -85.17 29.15 -15.53
CA ILE A 920 -83.94 29.74 -16.07
C ILE A 920 -83.42 30.87 -15.15
N GLU A 921 -84.29 31.76 -14.66
CA GLU A 921 -83.90 32.80 -13.70
C GLU A 921 -83.34 32.23 -12.38
N THR A 922 -83.84 31.07 -11.95
CA THR A 922 -83.31 30.34 -10.78
C THR A 922 -81.93 29.77 -11.10
N ARG A 923 -81.76 29.10 -12.26
CA ARG A 923 -80.49 28.50 -12.68
C ARG A 923 -79.37 29.54 -12.89
N ILE A 924 -79.70 30.75 -13.36
CA ILE A 924 -78.72 31.84 -13.49
C ILE A 924 -78.16 32.24 -12.11
N LYS A 925 -79.02 32.35 -11.08
CA LYS A 925 -78.58 32.69 -9.71
C LYS A 925 -77.70 31.61 -9.08
N GLU A 926 -77.99 30.33 -9.32
CA GLU A 926 -77.11 29.22 -8.93
C GLU A 926 -75.72 29.36 -9.57
N LEU A 927 -75.67 29.62 -10.89
CA LEU A 927 -74.42 29.75 -11.65
C LEU A 927 -73.62 30.98 -11.23
N GLU A 928 -74.26 32.12 -10.96
CA GLU A 928 -73.62 33.34 -10.45
C GLU A 928 -73.01 33.13 -9.05
N MET A 929 -73.73 32.45 -8.15
CA MET A 929 -73.21 32.12 -6.81
C MET A 929 -72.03 31.13 -6.87
N ASN A 930 -72.12 30.12 -7.74
CA ASN A 930 -71.03 29.17 -7.97
C ASN A 930 -69.80 29.84 -8.60
N TYR A 931 -70.00 30.76 -9.55
CA TYR A 931 -68.94 31.54 -10.18
C TYR A 931 -68.14 32.34 -9.15
N HIS A 932 -68.82 33.12 -8.30
CA HIS A 932 -68.15 33.91 -7.26
C HIS A 932 -67.43 33.03 -6.23
N THR A 933 -67.98 31.85 -5.92
CA THR A 933 -67.34 30.88 -5.02
C THR A 933 -66.02 30.35 -5.60
N VAL A 934 -66.05 29.74 -6.79
CA VAL A 934 -64.86 29.13 -7.41
C VAL A 934 -63.80 30.18 -7.77
N LYS A 935 -64.21 31.39 -8.20
CA LYS A 935 -63.29 32.51 -8.47
C LYS A 935 -62.65 33.08 -7.20
N GLY A 936 -63.30 32.94 -6.05
CA GLY A 936 -62.80 33.35 -4.74
C GLY A 936 -61.88 32.33 -4.05
N GLU A 937 -61.81 31.08 -4.52
CA GLU A 937 -60.89 30.08 -3.99
C GLU A 937 -59.43 30.51 -4.17
N ARG A 938 -58.61 30.37 -3.11
CA ARG A 938 -57.15 30.60 -3.13
C ARG A 938 -56.40 29.29 -3.28
N ASN A 939 -55.18 29.36 -3.84
CA ASN A 939 -54.36 28.19 -4.09
C ASN A 939 -53.85 27.57 -2.78
N ARG A 940 -54.44 26.44 -2.39
CA ARG A 940 -54.14 25.71 -1.15
C ARG A 940 -52.71 25.14 -1.06
N TYR A 941 -51.96 25.13 -2.16
CA TYR A 941 -50.58 24.60 -2.22
C TYR A 941 -49.51 25.71 -2.14
N GLU A 942 -49.89 26.99 -2.23
CA GLU A 942 -48.98 28.15 -2.26
C GLU A 942 -48.09 28.20 -1.01
N ALA A 943 -48.68 28.14 0.19
CA ALA A 943 -47.93 28.12 1.45
C ALA A 943 -47.16 26.81 1.70
N GLU A 944 -47.56 25.69 1.08
CA GLU A 944 -46.80 24.43 1.13
C GLU A 944 -45.53 24.53 0.28
N TYR A 945 -45.65 25.12 -0.92
CA TYR A 945 -44.56 25.38 -1.85
C TYR A 945 -43.51 26.34 -1.27
N ASP A 946 -43.93 27.47 -0.69
CA ASP A 946 -43.00 28.45 -0.10
C ASP A 946 -42.15 27.83 1.03
N VAL A 947 -42.77 27.05 1.91
CA VAL A 947 -42.06 26.35 2.99
C VAL A 947 -41.06 25.34 2.43
N LEU A 948 -41.49 24.46 1.52
CA LEU A 948 -40.63 23.45 0.89
C LEU A 948 -39.47 24.09 0.10
N SER A 949 -39.73 25.16 -0.64
CA SER A 949 -38.73 25.93 -1.41
C SER A 949 -37.68 26.57 -0.49
N SER A 950 -38.11 27.14 0.65
CA SER A 950 -37.19 27.71 1.64
C SER A 950 -36.31 26.66 2.32
N LEU A 951 -36.83 25.45 2.54
CA LEU A 951 -36.08 24.32 3.12
C LEU A 951 -35.08 23.73 2.11
N CYS A 952 -35.51 23.55 0.86
CA CYS A 952 -34.65 23.08 -0.23
C CYS A 952 -33.47 24.03 -0.47
N THR A 953 -33.73 25.35 -0.43
CA THR A 953 -32.69 26.39 -0.54
C THR A 953 -31.67 26.31 0.60
N LYS A 954 -32.12 26.17 1.86
CA LYS A 954 -31.22 26.05 3.02
C LYS A 954 -30.36 24.79 2.95
N ALA A 955 -30.95 23.65 2.62
CA ALA A 955 -30.22 22.39 2.46
C ALA A 955 -29.17 22.47 1.34
N GLY A 956 -29.47 23.17 0.23
CA GLY A 956 -28.52 23.42 -0.86
C GLY A 956 -27.31 24.28 -0.46
N ILE A 957 -27.49 25.27 0.43
CA ILE A 957 -26.39 26.08 0.97
C ILE A 957 -25.50 25.22 1.90
N GLU A 958 -26.11 24.52 2.85
CA GLU A 958 -25.38 23.63 3.78
C GLU A 958 -24.61 22.53 3.03
N TYR A 959 -25.16 22.04 1.91
CA TYR A 959 -24.50 21.10 1.01
C TYR A 959 -23.24 21.71 0.37
N GLN A 960 -23.29 22.95 -0.14
CA GLN A 960 -22.11 23.60 -0.72
C GLN A 960 -21.02 23.90 0.32
N GLU A 961 -21.40 24.35 1.53
CA GLU A 961 -20.46 24.57 2.63
C GLU A 961 -19.73 23.28 3.01
N LYS A 962 -20.47 22.17 3.20
CA LYS A 962 -19.90 20.85 3.49
C LYS A 962 -19.12 20.27 2.31
N GLN A 963 -19.50 20.56 1.08
CA GLN A 963 -18.75 20.15 -0.12
C GLN A 963 -17.38 20.85 -0.16
N THR A 964 -17.33 22.14 0.15
CA THR A 964 -16.10 22.95 0.19
C THR A 964 -15.16 22.46 1.31
N LEU A 965 -15.71 22.22 2.51
CA LEU A 965 -14.96 21.62 3.62
C LEU A 965 -14.44 20.21 3.27
N LEU A 966 -15.25 19.36 2.62
CA LEU A 966 -14.79 18.03 2.20
C LEU A 966 -13.65 18.11 1.17
N SER A 967 -13.60 19.13 0.31
CA SER A 967 -12.44 19.34 -0.56
C SER A 967 -11.16 19.71 0.19
N SER A 968 -11.19 20.61 1.19
CA SER A 968 -9.99 20.94 1.96
C SER A 968 -9.53 19.76 2.83
N LEU A 969 -10.45 19.02 3.45
CA LEU A 969 -10.13 17.80 4.20
C LEU A 969 -9.48 16.72 3.32
N ARG A 970 -9.88 16.62 2.04
CA ARG A 970 -9.27 15.72 1.04
C ARG A 970 -7.90 16.19 0.59
N GLU A 971 -7.68 17.51 0.50
CA GLU A 971 -6.37 18.09 0.18
C GLU A 971 -5.37 17.86 1.34
N GLU A 972 -5.77 18.13 2.59
CA GLU A 972 -4.98 17.83 3.79
C GLU A 972 -4.66 16.32 3.90
N ALA A 973 -5.62 15.43 3.60
CA ALA A 973 -5.38 13.99 3.53
C ALA A 973 -4.47 13.57 2.35
N GLY A 974 -4.39 14.40 1.30
CA GLY A 974 -3.42 14.28 0.22
C GLY A 974 -2.01 14.65 0.68
N TRP A 975 -1.85 15.81 1.32
CA TRP A 975 -0.59 16.25 1.90
C TRP A 975 -0.06 15.24 2.92
N LEU A 976 -0.88 14.80 3.88
CA LEU A 976 -0.51 13.77 4.85
C LEU A 976 -0.09 12.45 4.18
N LYS A 977 -0.63 12.10 3.02
CA LYS A 977 -0.21 10.91 2.24
C LYS A 977 1.15 11.10 1.58
N GLU A 978 1.48 12.30 1.13
CA GLU A 978 2.82 12.63 0.61
C GLU A 978 3.86 12.63 1.73
N ILE A 979 3.55 13.23 2.89
CA ILE A 979 4.38 13.19 4.10
C ILE A 979 4.63 11.74 4.55
N ASP A 980 3.58 10.92 4.55
CA ASP A 980 3.64 9.50 4.92
C ASP A 980 4.51 8.66 3.96
N ILE A 981 4.60 9.04 2.69
CA ILE A 981 5.54 8.46 1.72
C ILE A 981 6.96 9.01 1.95
N ALA A 982 7.09 10.31 2.20
CA ALA A 982 8.36 11.00 2.43
C ALA A 982 9.12 10.49 3.66
N PHE A 983 8.45 10.24 4.78
CA PHE A 983 9.08 9.66 5.97
C PHE A 983 9.28 8.13 5.87
N GLY A 984 8.72 7.47 4.84
CA GLY A 984 8.80 6.03 4.66
C GLY A 984 10.13 5.50 4.12
N LEU A 985 10.24 4.17 4.06
CA LEU A 985 11.43 3.44 3.56
C LEU A 985 11.87 3.84 2.14
N THR A 986 10.96 4.31 1.29
CA THR A 986 11.22 4.77 -0.09
C THR A 986 11.42 6.28 -0.20
N GLY A 987 11.17 7.03 0.87
CA GLY A 987 11.40 8.47 0.98
C GLY A 987 12.77 8.78 1.56
N VAL A 988 12.84 9.71 2.50
CA VAL A 988 14.08 10.21 3.15
C VAL A 988 14.98 9.06 3.63
N GLN A 989 14.42 8.01 4.23
CA GLN A 989 15.20 6.88 4.76
C GLN A 989 16.10 6.21 3.71
N SER A 990 15.63 6.14 2.45
CA SER A 990 16.39 5.61 1.30
C SER A 990 17.60 6.51 0.99
N TYR A 991 17.45 7.83 1.08
CA TYR A 991 18.52 8.81 0.83
C TYR A 991 19.59 8.79 1.92
N ILE A 992 19.20 8.61 3.19
CA ILE A 992 20.17 8.44 4.30
C ILE A 992 20.97 7.15 4.07
N LEU A 993 20.31 6.06 3.68
CA LEU A 993 20.95 4.78 3.41
C LEU A 993 21.93 4.88 2.25
N GLU A 994 21.57 5.59 1.17
CA GLU A 994 22.49 5.92 0.08
C GLU A 994 23.72 6.72 0.56
N GLY A 995 23.50 7.76 1.38
CA GLY A 995 24.59 8.56 1.94
C GLY A 995 25.54 7.73 2.81
N ALA A 996 25.00 6.89 3.70
CA ALA A 996 25.77 5.97 4.53
C ALA A 996 26.54 4.93 3.69
N LEU A 997 25.92 4.43 2.62
CA LEU A 997 26.53 3.43 1.73
C LEU A 997 27.71 4.02 0.95
N ALA A 998 27.59 5.25 0.46
CA ALA A 998 28.66 5.96 -0.22
C ALA A 998 29.83 6.27 0.73
N ASP A 999 29.54 6.76 1.93
CA ASP A 999 30.49 7.06 3.00
C ASP A 999 31.32 5.82 3.41
N VAL A 1000 30.66 4.67 3.61
CA VAL A 1000 31.34 3.38 3.84
C VAL A 1000 32.12 2.91 2.61
N GLN A 1001 31.62 3.10 1.39
CA GLN A 1001 32.34 2.69 0.18
C GLN A 1001 33.63 3.50 -0.01
N GLU A 1002 33.59 4.82 0.19
CA GLU A 1002 34.76 5.71 0.08
C GLU A 1002 35.87 5.31 1.06
N LYS A 1003 35.51 5.15 2.34
CA LYS A 1003 36.45 4.68 3.37
C LYS A 1003 36.97 3.26 3.09
N THR A 1004 36.13 2.38 2.57
CA THR A 1004 36.55 1.03 2.16
C THR A 1004 37.51 1.07 0.98
N ALA A 1005 37.29 1.97 0.01
CA ALA A 1005 38.16 2.12 -1.16
C ALA A 1005 39.57 2.57 -0.75
N PHE A 1006 39.67 3.54 0.17
CA PHE A 1006 40.94 3.99 0.74
C PHE A 1006 41.79 2.84 1.32
N TYR A 1007 41.23 2.04 2.25
CA TYR A 1007 41.94 0.88 2.79
C TYR A 1007 42.20 -0.21 1.74
N LEU A 1008 41.28 -0.43 0.80
CA LEU A 1008 41.45 -1.45 -0.23
C LEU A 1008 42.52 -1.07 -1.26
N GLU A 1009 42.73 0.22 -1.53
CA GLU A 1009 43.83 0.72 -2.35
C GLU A 1009 45.17 0.47 -1.66
N MET A 1010 45.32 0.81 -0.37
CA MET A 1010 46.52 0.49 0.41
C MET A 1010 46.82 -1.03 0.41
N LEU A 1011 45.81 -1.85 0.67
CA LEU A 1011 45.96 -3.30 0.78
C LEU A 1011 46.17 -4.02 -0.56
N SER A 1012 45.65 -3.50 -1.67
CA SER A 1012 45.68 -4.17 -2.98
C SER A 1012 46.52 -3.47 -4.05
N GLY A 1013 46.94 -2.22 -3.85
CA GLY A 1013 47.60 -1.41 -4.88
C GLY A 1013 46.70 -1.13 -6.10
N GLY A 1014 45.40 -0.93 -5.89
CA GLY A 1014 44.42 -0.71 -6.95
C GLY A 1014 44.06 -1.94 -7.80
N SER A 1015 44.49 -3.14 -7.40
CA SER A 1015 44.15 -4.40 -8.07
C SER A 1015 42.76 -4.95 -7.70
N LEU A 1016 42.21 -4.52 -6.55
CA LEU A 1016 40.87 -4.88 -6.08
C LEU A 1016 40.02 -3.63 -5.84
N GLY A 1017 38.72 -3.76 -6.08
CA GLY A 1017 37.71 -2.78 -5.72
C GLY A 1017 36.47 -3.44 -5.14
N LEU A 1018 35.73 -2.73 -4.30
CA LEU A 1018 34.42 -3.15 -3.82
C LEU A 1018 33.42 -2.04 -4.16
N LEU A 1019 32.34 -2.41 -4.86
CA LEU A 1019 31.22 -1.53 -5.15
C LEU A 1019 30.02 -1.97 -4.32
N LEU A 1020 29.53 -1.05 -3.50
CA LEU A 1020 28.36 -1.16 -2.64
C LEU A 1020 27.24 -0.37 -3.31
N ARG A 1021 26.28 -1.06 -3.94
CA ARG A 1021 25.28 -0.42 -4.81
C ARG A 1021 23.86 -0.64 -4.32
N PRO A 1022 22.98 0.37 -4.31
CA PRO A 1022 21.55 0.16 -4.15
C PRO A 1022 20.95 -0.36 -5.47
N THR A 1023 20.30 -1.51 -5.40
CA THR A 1023 19.65 -2.19 -6.53
C THR A 1023 18.17 -2.38 -6.21
N ARG A 1024 17.28 -2.05 -7.17
CA ARG A 1024 15.83 -2.25 -7.01
C ARG A 1024 15.42 -3.62 -7.52
N MET A 1025 15.00 -4.50 -6.61
CA MET A 1025 14.46 -5.83 -6.94
C MET A 1025 12.93 -5.84 -6.86
N THR A 1026 12.27 -6.26 -7.93
CA THR A 1026 10.84 -6.58 -7.92
C THR A 1026 10.62 -7.96 -7.31
N LYS A 1027 9.98 -8.04 -6.14
CA LYS A 1027 9.49 -9.33 -5.62
C LYS A 1027 8.19 -9.73 -6.35
N SER A 1028 7.86 -11.03 -6.29
CA SER A 1028 6.65 -11.61 -6.91
C SER A 1028 5.33 -10.97 -6.48
N SER A 1029 5.32 -10.19 -5.40
CA SER A 1029 4.17 -9.45 -4.85
C SER A 1029 3.98 -8.03 -5.44
N LYS A 1030 4.60 -7.70 -6.58
CA LYS A 1030 4.68 -6.34 -7.17
C LYS A 1030 5.41 -5.28 -6.33
N VAL A 1031 5.81 -5.58 -5.09
CA VAL A 1031 6.58 -4.65 -4.25
C VAL A 1031 8.04 -4.59 -4.75
N THR A 1032 8.49 -3.40 -5.15
CA THR A 1032 9.91 -3.08 -5.31
C THR A 1032 10.57 -2.96 -3.95
N VAL A 1033 11.62 -3.75 -3.72
CA VAL A 1033 12.46 -3.70 -2.54
C VAL A 1033 13.84 -3.22 -2.98
N GLU A 1034 14.32 -2.14 -2.38
CA GLU A 1034 15.72 -1.72 -2.53
C GLU A 1034 16.60 -2.68 -1.76
N ALA A 1035 17.68 -3.15 -2.36
CA ALA A 1035 18.65 -4.10 -1.81
C ALA A 1035 20.09 -3.59 -2.03
N ILE A 1036 21.05 -4.03 -1.22
CA ILE A 1036 22.46 -3.63 -1.35
C ILE A 1036 23.27 -4.77 -1.97
N ASP A 1037 23.73 -4.55 -3.22
CA ASP A 1037 24.65 -5.46 -3.90
C ASP A 1037 26.11 -5.14 -3.54
N LYS A 1038 26.89 -6.20 -3.30
CA LYS A 1038 28.33 -6.15 -2.98
C LYS A 1038 29.11 -6.76 -4.15
N VAL A 1039 29.52 -5.91 -5.10
CA VAL A 1039 30.22 -6.34 -6.32
C VAL A 1039 31.72 -6.18 -6.15
N ALA A 1040 32.46 -7.29 -6.18
CA ALA A 1040 33.91 -7.24 -6.25
C ALA A 1040 34.36 -6.89 -7.66
N VAL A 1041 35.28 -5.94 -7.78
CA VAL A 1041 35.97 -5.59 -9.02
C VAL A 1041 37.40 -6.10 -8.90
N VAL A 1042 37.88 -6.82 -9.91
CA VAL A 1042 39.26 -7.32 -9.97
C VAL A 1042 39.93 -6.81 -11.24
N ARG A 1043 41.11 -6.22 -11.10
CA ARG A 1043 41.95 -5.78 -12.22
C ARG A 1043 42.81 -6.96 -12.69
N LEU A 1044 42.71 -7.30 -13.97
CA LEU A 1044 43.57 -8.28 -14.61
C LEU A 1044 44.92 -7.66 -15.01
N SER A 1045 45.92 -8.50 -15.28
CA SER A 1045 47.29 -8.10 -15.67
C SER A 1045 47.40 -7.47 -17.07
N ASN A 1046 46.29 -7.27 -17.76
CA ASN A 1046 46.15 -6.49 -19.00
C ASN A 1046 45.46 -5.12 -18.75
N GLY A 1047 45.31 -4.72 -17.49
CA GLY A 1047 44.60 -3.49 -17.07
C GLY A 1047 43.07 -3.58 -17.07
N SER A 1048 42.45 -4.63 -17.64
CA SER A 1048 40.99 -4.71 -17.73
C SER A 1048 40.32 -5.02 -16.39
N LEU A 1049 39.16 -4.42 -16.14
CA LEU A 1049 38.36 -4.64 -14.93
C LEU A 1049 37.30 -5.72 -15.14
N GLU A 1050 37.32 -6.77 -14.35
CA GLU A 1050 36.25 -7.77 -14.26
C GLU A 1050 35.39 -7.55 -13.01
N ASN A 1051 34.06 -7.58 -13.16
CA ASN A 1051 33.15 -7.78 -12.03
C ASN A 1051 33.13 -9.28 -11.68
N ARG A 1052 33.38 -9.62 -10.41
CA ARG A 1052 33.36 -10.98 -9.90
C ARG A 1052 32.43 -11.10 -8.69
N SER A 1053 31.83 -12.27 -8.51
CA SER A 1053 31.16 -12.60 -7.24
C SER A 1053 32.20 -12.85 -6.15
N LEU A 1054 31.84 -12.61 -4.88
CA LEU A 1054 32.70 -12.85 -3.72
C LEU A 1054 33.23 -14.29 -3.64
N ARG A 1055 32.53 -15.25 -4.27
CA ARG A 1055 32.92 -16.68 -4.37
C ARG A 1055 34.03 -16.95 -5.36
N GLN A 1056 34.22 -16.08 -6.36
CA GLN A 1056 35.28 -16.19 -7.38
C GLN A 1056 36.61 -15.55 -6.95
N LEU A 1057 36.62 -14.84 -5.82
CA LEU A 1057 37.86 -14.34 -5.21
C LEU A 1057 38.67 -15.47 -4.57
N SER A 1058 39.99 -15.40 -4.68
CA SER A 1058 40.91 -16.22 -3.88
C SER A 1058 40.83 -15.85 -2.39
N GLY A 1059 41.39 -16.69 -1.52
CA GLY A 1059 41.40 -16.46 -0.07
C GLY A 1059 42.06 -15.14 0.32
N GLY A 1060 43.20 -14.81 -0.30
CA GLY A 1060 43.92 -13.56 -0.04
C GLY A 1060 43.20 -12.31 -0.55
N GLU A 1061 42.59 -12.37 -1.74
CA GLU A 1061 41.75 -11.27 -2.25
C GLU A 1061 40.53 -11.03 -1.36
N ARG A 1062 39.83 -12.11 -0.96
CA ARG A 1062 38.69 -12.01 -0.05
C ARG A 1062 39.10 -11.45 1.31
N ARG A 1063 40.25 -11.86 1.88
CA ARG A 1063 40.72 -11.32 3.18
C ARG A 1063 41.14 -9.85 3.09
N ARG A 1064 41.79 -9.42 1.99
CA ARG A 1064 42.09 -7.99 1.75
C ARG A 1064 40.80 -7.15 1.65
N MET A 1065 39.81 -7.62 0.90
CA MET A 1065 38.51 -6.93 0.74
C MET A 1065 37.71 -6.89 2.06
N ALA A 1066 37.70 -8.00 2.80
CA ALA A 1066 37.10 -8.12 4.12
C ALA A 1066 37.71 -7.15 5.14
N LEU A 1067 39.05 -7.09 5.20
CA LEU A 1067 39.77 -6.19 6.11
C LEU A 1067 39.55 -4.71 5.75
N ALA A 1068 39.59 -4.37 4.45
CA ALA A 1068 39.32 -3.01 3.99
C ALA A 1068 37.89 -2.55 4.34
N LEU A 1069 36.89 -3.42 4.16
CA LEU A 1069 35.49 -3.12 4.50
C LEU A 1069 35.29 -2.97 6.01
N ALA A 1070 35.92 -3.81 6.83
CA ALA A 1070 35.87 -3.69 8.29
C ALA A 1070 36.55 -2.41 8.81
N LEU A 1071 37.70 -2.03 8.25
CA LEU A 1071 38.38 -0.78 8.63
C LEU A 1071 37.60 0.45 8.13
N GLY A 1072 37.05 0.40 6.92
CA GLY A 1072 36.18 1.45 6.39
C GLY A 1072 34.91 1.63 7.21
N TYR A 1073 34.27 0.54 7.60
CA TYR A 1073 33.12 0.54 8.50
C TYR A 1073 33.48 0.95 9.94
N SER A 1074 34.64 0.56 10.48
CA SER A 1074 35.14 1.02 11.78
C SER A 1074 35.35 2.54 11.79
N GLN A 1075 35.96 3.10 10.75
CA GLN A 1075 36.14 4.55 10.61
C GLN A 1075 34.81 5.29 10.43
N PHE A 1076 33.87 4.72 9.67
CA PHE A 1076 32.50 5.23 9.56
C PHE A 1076 31.79 5.21 10.93
N ALA A 1077 31.80 4.08 11.63
CA ALA A 1077 31.21 3.91 12.95
C ALA A 1077 31.81 4.86 13.99
N SER A 1078 33.13 5.09 13.95
CA SER A 1078 33.83 6.05 14.81
C SER A 1078 33.37 7.48 14.55
N GLN A 1079 33.40 7.93 13.28
CA GLN A 1079 32.99 9.30 12.91
C GLN A 1079 31.49 9.55 13.15
N ARG A 1080 30.63 8.58 12.82
CA ARG A 1080 29.16 8.67 12.96
C ARG A 1080 28.70 8.53 14.40
N GLY A 1081 29.29 7.60 15.14
CA GLY A 1081 28.98 7.34 16.54
C GLY A 1081 29.54 8.40 17.49
N GLY A 1082 30.56 9.16 17.06
CA GLY A 1082 31.27 10.15 17.89
C GLY A 1082 32.35 9.55 18.78
N ILE A 1083 32.77 8.30 18.53
CA ILE A 1083 33.59 7.53 19.47
C ILE A 1083 34.97 7.23 18.88
N GLN A 1084 36.01 7.69 19.58
CA GLN A 1084 37.41 7.44 19.27
C GLN A 1084 38.02 6.57 20.36
N CYS A 1085 38.88 5.63 19.97
CA CYS A 1085 39.60 4.77 20.90
C CYS A 1085 41.10 4.76 20.61
N ASN A 1086 41.92 4.66 21.66
CA ASN A 1086 43.37 4.54 21.56
C ASN A 1086 43.86 3.14 21.08
N LEU A 1087 42.95 2.16 21.02
CA LEU A 1087 43.19 0.74 20.75
C LEU A 1087 42.47 0.26 19.48
N LEU A 1088 43.13 -0.61 18.71
CA LEU A 1088 42.54 -1.45 17.67
C LEU A 1088 43.03 -2.90 17.85
N VAL A 1089 42.11 -3.87 17.85
CA VAL A 1089 42.37 -5.30 17.98
C VAL A 1089 41.98 -6.02 16.69
N LEU A 1090 42.92 -6.76 16.11
CA LEU A 1090 42.81 -7.43 14.82
C LEU A 1090 43.11 -8.93 14.96
N ASP A 1091 42.08 -9.72 15.21
CA ASP A 1091 42.19 -11.14 15.50
C ASP A 1091 42.32 -11.96 14.21
N GLU A 1092 43.49 -12.57 14.00
CA GLU A 1092 43.84 -13.41 12.84
C GLU A 1092 43.64 -12.77 11.46
N VAL A 1093 43.63 -11.44 11.34
CA VAL A 1093 43.34 -10.73 10.06
C VAL A 1093 44.29 -11.10 8.93
N LEU A 1094 45.52 -11.53 9.26
CA LEU A 1094 46.59 -11.88 8.31
C LEU A 1094 46.46 -13.29 7.69
N GLN A 1095 45.46 -14.08 8.10
CA GLN A 1095 45.24 -15.44 7.58
C GLN A 1095 44.97 -15.43 6.05
N HIS A 1096 45.52 -16.42 5.34
CA HIS A 1096 45.40 -16.57 3.88
C HIS A 1096 45.97 -15.44 3.01
N LEU A 1097 46.64 -14.44 3.60
CA LEU A 1097 47.45 -13.47 2.85
C LEU A 1097 48.81 -14.08 2.47
N ASP A 1098 49.33 -13.66 1.31
CA ASP A 1098 50.71 -13.87 0.90
C ASP A 1098 51.66 -12.85 1.58
N GLY A 1099 52.97 -13.09 1.53
CA GLY A 1099 53.96 -12.20 2.18
C GLY A 1099 53.86 -10.73 1.73
N GLU A 1100 53.52 -10.50 0.46
CA GLU A 1100 53.26 -9.15 -0.07
C GLU A 1100 51.98 -8.53 0.54
N GLY A 1101 50.89 -9.29 0.61
CA GLY A 1101 49.67 -8.86 1.29
C GLY A 1101 49.87 -8.60 2.79
N GLN A 1102 50.69 -9.41 3.45
CA GLN A 1102 51.04 -9.26 4.86
C GLN A 1102 51.86 -7.97 5.10
N ALA A 1103 52.89 -7.72 4.29
CA ALA A 1103 53.68 -6.49 4.36
C ALA A 1103 52.83 -5.23 4.12
N ARG A 1104 51.90 -5.27 3.15
CA ARG A 1104 50.94 -4.17 2.90
C ARG A 1104 50.02 -3.92 4.09
N VAL A 1105 49.53 -4.96 4.78
CA VAL A 1105 48.79 -4.78 6.03
C VAL A 1105 49.67 -4.13 7.09
N VAL A 1106 50.87 -4.63 7.36
CA VAL A 1106 51.78 -4.06 8.39
C VAL A 1106 52.06 -2.58 8.13
N ALA A 1107 52.38 -2.21 6.89
CA ALA A 1107 52.62 -0.82 6.50
C ALA A 1107 51.39 0.08 6.70
N MET A 1108 50.19 -0.40 6.35
CA MET A 1108 48.92 0.28 6.61
C MET A 1108 48.67 0.45 8.11
N LEU A 1109 48.93 -0.59 8.93
CA LEU A 1109 48.72 -0.55 10.38
C LEU A 1109 49.67 0.44 11.09
N LYS A 1110 50.93 0.54 10.66
CA LYS A 1110 51.87 1.57 11.18
C LYS A 1110 51.41 3.01 10.87
N GLY A 1111 50.65 3.19 9.78
CA GLY A 1111 50.04 4.47 9.39
C GLY A 1111 48.77 4.87 10.16
N LEU A 1112 48.17 3.97 10.95
CA LEU A 1112 46.93 4.26 11.66
C LEU A 1112 47.09 5.27 12.83
N PRO A 1113 46.00 5.96 13.25
CA PRO A 1113 46.03 6.94 14.34
C PRO A 1113 45.97 6.33 15.75
N GLN A 1114 45.59 5.06 15.91
CA GLN A 1114 45.54 4.40 17.22
C GLN A 1114 46.93 4.27 17.84
N SER A 1115 47.04 4.57 19.15
CA SER A 1115 48.29 4.42 19.92
C SER A 1115 48.73 2.97 20.13
N SER A 1116 47.80 2.02 19.92
CA SER A 1116 47.99 0.59 20.11
C SER A 1116 47.21 -0.18 19.05
N VAL A 1117 47.90 -1.00 18.26
CA VAL A 1117 47.29 -1.93 17.30
C VAL A 1117 47.77 -3.33 17.63
N LEU A 1118 46.87 -4.22 18.05
CA LEU A 1118 47.16 -5.57 18.50
C LEU A 1118 46.70 -6.60 17.47
N VAL A 1119 47.63 -7.33 16.84
CA VAL A 1119 47.35 -8.28 15.76
C VAL A 1119 47.57 -9.72 16.22
N VAL A 1120 46.54 -10.57 16.29
CA VAL A 1120 46.71 -11.96 16.74
C VAL A 1120 47.26 -12.86 15.61
N SER A 1121 48.26 -13.67 15.92
CA SER A 1121 48.95 -14.55 14.96
C SER A 1121 48.70 -16.04 15.19
N GLN A 1122 48.56 -16.82 14.10
CA GLN A 1122 48.42 -18.28 14.12
C GLN A 1122 49.76 -19.02 14.32
N ALA A 1123 49.70 -20.31 14.68
CA ALA A 1123 50.87 -21.19 14.74
C ALA A 1123 51.64 -21.27 13.41
N HIS A 1124 52.95 -21.49 13.48
CA HIS A 1124 53.90 -21.51 12.35
C HIS A 1124 53.93 -20.24 11.46
N SER A 1125 53.34 -19.13 11.89
CA SER A 1125 53.34 -17.91 11.08
C SER A 1125 54.70 -17.19 11.13
N LEU A 1126 55.38 -17.18 9.97
CA LEU A 1126 56.60 -16.40 9.70
C LEU A 1126 56.42 -14.89 9.97
N LEU A 1127 55.16 -14.44 10.02
CA LEU A 1127 54.69 -13.12 10.45
C LEU A 1127 55.33 -12.59 11.74
N ALA A 1128 55.70 -13.45 12.70
CA ALA A 1128 56.38 -13.01 13.91
C ALA A 1128 57.74 -12.33 13.62
N GLY A 1129 58.33 -12.53 12.43
CA GLY A 1129 59.52 -11.83 11.96
C GLY A 1129 59.25 -10.58 11.10
N THR A 1130 57.99 -10.24 10.81
CA THR A 1130 57.54 -9.08 9.99
C THR A 1130 56.99 -7.93 10.83
N PHE A 1131 56.83 -8.15 12.13
CA PHE A 1131 56.56 -7.12 13.13
C PHE A 1131 57.78 -7.04 14.03
N ASP A 1132 58.15 -5.82 14.41
CA ASP A 1132 59.38 -5.52 15.17
C ASP A 1132 59.20 -6.00 16.64
N LEU A 1133 58.00 -5.86 17.18
CA LEU A 1133 57.68 -6.16 18.59
C LEU A 1133 56.53 -7.20 18.72
N VAL A 1134 56.81 -8.31 19.42
CA VAL A 1134 55.86 -9.41 19.71
C VAL A 1134 55.56 -9.45 21.21
N ASP A 1135 54.29 -9.49 21.57
CA ASP A 1135 53.85 -9.91 22.91
C ASP A 1135 53.52 -11.42 22.89
N TRP A 1136 53.99 -12.17 23.89
CA TRP A 1136 53.84 -13.62 23.95
C TRP A 1136 52.88 -14.05 25.05
N VAL A 1137 51.85 -14.82 24.68
CA VAL A 1137 51.03 -15.56 25.64
C VAL A 1137 51.58 -16.99 25.78
N ILE A 1138 52.13 -17.33 26.95
CA ILE A 1138 52.72 -18.64 27.21
C ILE A 1138 51.79 -19.45 28.09
N LYS A 1139 51.31 -20.60 27.60
CA LYS A 1139 50.57 -21.57 28.41
C LYS A 1139 51.52 -22.66 28.92
N GLN A 1140 51.54 -22.87 30.24
CA GLN A 1140 52.27 -23.93 30.91
C GLN A 1140 51.56 -24.34 32.22
N ARG A 1141 51.54 -25.65 32.53
CA ARG A 1141 50.87 -26.25 33.71
C ARG A 1141 49.38 -25.89 33.80
N ASP A 1142 48.70 -25.87 32.65
CA ASP A 1142 47.30 -25.48 32.50
C ASP A 1142 46.99 -24.05 32.98
N THR A 1143 47.95 -23.11 32.89
CA THR A 1143 47.67 -21.67 33.01
C THR A 1143 48.47 -20.87 31.99
N ALA A 1144 47.89 -19.77 31.51
CA ALA A 1144 48.56 -18.80 30.65
C ALA A 1144 49.17 -17.65 31.46
N THR A 1145 50.33 -17.18 30.99
CA THR A 1145 50.99 -15.94 31.40
C THR A 1145 51.24 -15.06 30.16
N VAL A 1146 51.58 -13.79 30.36
CA VAL A 1146 51.93 -12.87 29.26
C VAL A 1146 53.33 -12.32 29.48
N GLU A 1147 54.23 -12.58 28.54
CA GLU A 1147 55.50 -11.87 28.40
C GLU A 1147 55.26 -10.69 27.46
N VAL A 1148 55.30 -9.47 28.01
CA VAL A 1148 55.09 -8.23 27.27
C VAL A 1148 56.45 -7.74 26.77
N ALA A 1149 56.59 -7.49 25.47
CA ALA A 1149 57.74 -6.76 24.97
C ALA A 1149 57.63 -5.30 25.45
N GLU A 1150 58.60 -4.84 26.23
CA GLU A 1150 58.73 -3.41 26.51
C GLU A 1150 59.02 -2.66 25.21
N ALA A 1151 58.46 -1.46 25.06
CA ALA A 1151 59.15 -0.45 24.28
C ALA A 1151 60.26 0.12 25.17
N SER A 1152 61.34 0.61 24.58
CA SER A 1152 62.36 1.39 25.30
C SER A 1152 61.70 2.46 26.17
N VAL A 1153 62.17 2.61 27.41
CA VAL A 1153 61.35 3.15 28.51
C VAL A 1153 61.13 4.66 28.40
N LEU A 1154 59.99 5.06 27.81
CA LEU A 1154 59.48 6.43 27.85
C LEU A 1154 58.94 6.82 29.23
N ARG A 1155 59.84 6.86 30.24
CA ARG A 1155 59.59 7.40 31.58
C ARG A 1155 60.86 7.97 32.24
N ALA A 1156 61.36 9.11 31.77
CA ALA A 1156 62.11 10.09 32.60
C ALA A 1156 62.51 11.40 31.87
N VAL A 1157 61.56 12.23 31.44
CA VAL A 1157 61.52 13.71 31.66
C VAL A 1157 60.04 14.12 31.69
#